data_AF-A0A4V0XB55-F1
#
_entry.id   AF-A0A4V0XB55-F1
#
_cell.length_a   1.000
_cell.length_b   1.000
_cell.length_c   1.000
_cell.angle_alpha   90.00
_cell.angle_beta   90.00
_cell.angle_gamma   90.00
#
_symmetry.space_group_name_H-M   'P 1'
#
loop_
_entity.id
_entity.type
_entity.pdbx_description
1 polymer ?
#
loop_
_entity_poly.entity_id
_entity_poly.type
_entity_poly.pdbx_seq_one_letter_code
_entity_poly.pdbx_strand_id
1 'polypeptide(L)'
;MKALLFILFACSFSVSMYGQKGFDQKAFQLLDTSLLKLKMQRKDLFMNWDAISIDKHRSLLQKRLFEKPMDMGDIVNNHVQLFSDYSSSNADKWFSLMLNDAGGIQYNAAYLSDNISATKLDGILGLGLDTISNLTTAFVIRQYIGPLISAIQNMQKSRFELLKNTFLVSQADSIIMITKDGESANLYELKAAEIQGQFVSKQFFNEAESPKTIISNGLSLARTYEGLIQISKGMHEVYKNSLEPIKIKTKYGMIAIGSYGDDMYQGDYIFILDPGGDDTYIPISGKAQALTKPIQCIIDLGGNDKYLGGDFTIASGLFGAGLLYDVQGDDLYHSHNFSQASGVFGIGYLHDYDGNDTYRAGSNTQGMGSFGIGLFIDDAGNDTYTIDAHGQAFAATQGIGILADKTGNDTYVCASPFQDFLRYDAHYESFAQGAALGYRPIASGGFALLLDLRGNDTYIADIYAQGTGYWYSFGALYDAEGEDKYQAYQYAQGSGVHLAQGLLWDKQGDDIYVSHGVSQGCGHDIASGILVDEAGNDSYQAESLSLGAGNANAISIFLDLIGSDSYIAKNTTNTMGYSDFRRNYGMIGIFADGNGVDIYGSQLKNNSFTLQSTFGLFLDQDILHPSTLSIATTNQTNINEPLSQNIDSLFIQASAAPQKYQYNVIPARNALISKGMDAILFLSTKFGTESPRERLALDYLLPKLYEAYADTIQSILLDSLESETYAVKTFALAMCGKLKIKKAIENIYSYTNDQDWRIRALCAQQLGEIGDTSHIIIDTLVQLLNDTHQSVRARAAYSIGILFPSNVSQIFKSLLHKSEFQLTRNSAIQGIMNSKKLITNNLQILFGNGVNTEMKLYLSSAIILKDSSVTVKDISTLCLNQEITIKKELYSLIQKEYEFKKDAFWASVIENIISKEKEINMLDIFKFEKKIKKKKK
;
A
#
# COMPACT_ATOMS: atom_id res chain seq x y z
N MET A 1 8.00 -56.82 -8.20
CA MET A 1 7.89 -56.19 -6.87
C MET A 1 8.91 -55.07 -6.63
N LYS A 2 10.20 -55.32 -6.35
CA LYS A 2 11.14 -54.23 -5.92
C LYS A 2 11.22 -53.02 -6.88
N ALA A 3 11.15 -53.21 -8.19
CA ALA A 3 11.10 -52.10 -9.15
C ALA A 3 9.81 -51.26 -9.08
N LEU A 4 8.68 -51.84 -8.68
CA LEU A 4 7.39 -51.14 -8.58
C LEU A 4 7.34 -50.22 -7.35
N LEU A 5 7.95 -50.66 -6.23
CA LEU A 5 8.14 -49.79 -5.06
C LEU A 5 8.97 -48.55 -5.39
N PHE A 6 9.99 -48.67 -6.25
CA PHE A 6 10.87 -47.55 -6.58
C PHE A 6 10.18 -46.47 -7.43
N ILE A 7 9.19 -46.84 -8.24
CA ILE A 7 8.36 -45.87 -8.98
C ILE A 7 7.38 -45.17 -8.03
N LEU A 8 6.75 -45.92 -7.11
CA LEU A 8 5.91 -45.33 -6.06
C LEU A 8 6.68 -44.37 -5.14
N PHE A 9 7.96 -44.65 -4.85
CA PHE A 9 8.83 -43.76 -4.06
C PHE A 9 9.33 -42.52 -4.84
N ALA A 10 9.29 -42.56 -6.18
CA ALA A 10 9.67 -41.44 -7.04
C ALA A 10 8.50 -40.46 -7.29
N CYS A 11 7.26 -40.95 -7.25
CA CYS A 11 6.05 -40.11 -7.30
C CYS A 11 5.72 -39.42 -5.96
N SER A 12 6.43 -39.76 -4.87
CA SER A 12 6.29 -39.14 -3.56
C SER A 12 7.45 -38.18 -3.23
N PHE A 13 7.90 -37.39 -4.21
CA PHE A 13 8.70 -36.20 -3.87
C PHE A 13 7.78 -35.19 -3.19
N SER A 14 8.04 -34.97 -1.90
CA SER A 14 7.20 -34.16 -1.03
C SER A 14 7.06 -32.73 -1.58
N VAL A 15 5.85 -32.38 -2.02
CA VAL A 15 5.35 -31.01 -1.89
C VAL A 15 5.26 -30.77 -0.39
N SER A 16 6.34 -30.26 0.20
CA SER A 16 6.27 -29.63 1.51
C SER A 16 5.46 -28.34 1.32
N MET A 17 4.13 -28.44 1.48
CA MET A 17 3.29 -27.27 1.63
C MET A 17 3.75 -26.53 2.88
N TYR A 18 4.61 -25.54 2.70
CA TYR A 18 4.68 -24.40 3.58
C TYR A 18 3.32 -23.72 3.49
N GLY A 19 2.41 -24.12 4.37
CA GLY A 19 1.02 -23.69 4.36
C GLY A 19 0.90 -22.23 4.78
N GLN A 20 1.08 -21.31 3.83
CA GLN A 20 0.25 -20.11 3.80
C GLN A 20 -1.21 -20.59 3.78
N LYS A 21 -2.03 -20.02 4.64
CA LYS A 21 -3.44 -20.40 4.87
C LYS A 21 -4.40 -19.26 4.61
N GLY A 22 -3.92 -18.01 4.61
CA GLY A 22 -4.79 -16.84 4.62
C GLY A 22 -5.26 -16.34 3.26
N PHE A 23 -5.40 -17.22 2.27
CA PHE A 23 -6.21 -17.02 1.06
C PHE A 23 -6.67 -18.41 0.63
N ASP A 24 -7.82 -18.55 -0.03
CA ASP A 24 -8.25 -19.88 -0.48
C ASP A 24 -7.25 -20.55 -1.44
N GLN A 25 -7.26 -21.88 -1.45
CA GLN A 25 -6.35 -22.66 -2.26
C GLN A 25 -6.56 -22.43 -3.78
N LYS A 26 -7.76 -22.01 -4.22
CA LYS A 26 -8.03 -21.53 -5.60
C LYS A 26 -7.20 -20.29 -5.93
N ALA A 27 -7.15 -19.30 -5.03
CA ALA A 27 -6.39 -18.06 -5.22
C ALA A 27 -4.91 -18.34 -5.45
N PHE A 28 -4.31 -19.21 -4.63
CA PHE A 28 -2.93 -19.65 -4.82
C PHE A 28 -2.71 -20.45 -6.11
N GLN A 29 -3.68 -21.26 -6.56
CA GLN A 29 -3.58 -22.00 -7.83
C GLN A 29 -3.66 -21.07 -9.05
N LEU A 30 -4.55 -20.09 -9.02
CA LEU A 30 -4.71 -19.10 -10.09
C LEU A 30 -3.50 -18.15 -10.16
N LEU A 31 -2.98 -17.72 -9.01
CA LEU A 31 -1.77 -16.92 -8.91
C LEU A 31 -0.51 -17.68 -9.34
N ASP A 32 -0.29 -18.92 -8.88
CA ASP A 32 0.86 -19.72 -9.32
C ASP A 32 0.76 -20.07 -10.82
N THR A 33 -0.44 -20.28 -11.35
CA THR A 33 -0.68 -20.46 -12.79
C THR A 33 -0.33 -19.19 -13.57
N SER A 34 -0.77 -18.04 -13.10
CA SER A 34 -0.48 -16.71 -13.65
C SER A 34 1.01 -16.40 -13.68
N LEU A 35 1.69 -16.57 -12.55
CA LEU A 35 3.13 -16.42 -12.43
C LEU A 35 3.88 -17.40 -13.34
N LEU A 36 3.40 -18.64 -13.49
CA LEU A 36 3.99 -19.62 -14.42
C LEU A 36 3.88 -19.15 -15.89
N LYS A 37 2.79 -18.49 -16.33
CA LYS A 37 2.72 -17.88 -17.68
C LYS A 37 3.79 -16.78 -17.84
N LEU A 38 4.03 -15.99 -16.79
CA LEU A 38 5.09 -14.96 -16.71
C LEU A 38 6.50 -15.54 -16.50
N LYS A 39 6.65 -16.87 -16.34
CA LYS A 39 7.90 -17.58 -16.00
C LYS A 39 8.50 -17.16 -14.65
N MET A 40 7.61 -16.85 -13.70
CA MET A 40 7.87 -16.42 -12.33
C MET A 40 7.34 -17.48 -11.34
N GLN A 41 7.68 -17.30 -10.05
CA GLN A 41 7.14 -18.04 -8.91
C GLN A 41 6.77 -17.04 -7.81
N ARG A 42 6.00 -17.43 -6.78
CA ARG A 42 5.63 -16.52 -5.66
C ARG A 42 6.83 -15.81 -4.99
N LYS A 43 8.03 -16.40 -4.99
CA LYS A 43 9.27 -15.76 -4.51
C LYS A 43 9.78 -14.58 -5.36
N ASP A 44 9.28 -14.42 -6.58
CA ASP A 44 9.59 -13.29 -7.46
C ASP A 44 8.69 -12.07 -7.16
N LEU A 45 7.66 -12.23 -6.30
CA LEU A 45 6.88 -11.15 -5.69
C LEU A 45 7.66 -10.39 -4.58
N PHE A 46 8.99 -10.37 -4.64
CA PHE A 46 9.83 -9.73 -3.62
C PHE A 46 10.08 -8.25 -3.93
N MET A 47 9.95 -7.37 -2.93
CA MET A 47 10.37 -5.97 -2.98
C MET A 47 11.38 -5.64 -1.87
N ASN A 48 12.28 -4.67 -2.12
CA ASN A 48 13.29 -4.28 -1.13
C ASN A 48 12.69 -3.32 -0.08
N TRP A 49 12.43 -3.81 1.14
CA TRP A 49 11.90 -3.02 2.26
C TRP A 49 12.84 -1.88 2.72
N ASP A 50 14.11 -1.94 2.37
CA ASP A 50 15.16 -0.96 2.66
C ASP A 50 15.54 -0.10 1.43
N ALA A 51 14.66 -0.01 0.42
CA ALA A 51 14.85 0.81 -0.78
C ALA A 51 15.22 2.29 -0.48
N ILE A 52 14.79 2.80 0.67
CA ILE A 52 15.30 4.03 1.28
C ILE A 52 15.80 3.77 2.71
N SER A 53 16.56 4.71 3.27
CA SER A 53 17.04 4.70 4.66
C SER A 53 15.94 4.31 5.65
N ILE A 54 16.30 3.48 6.63
CA ILE A 54 15.37 2.96 7.63
C ILE A 54 15.16 4.03 8.70
N ASP A 55 13.91 4.49 8.84
CA ASP A 55 13.46 5.33 9.95
C ASP A 55 13.16 4.46 11.19
N LYS A 56 13.16 5.07 12.39
CA LYS A 56 13.00 4.33 13.65
C LYS A 56 11.59 3.73 13.86
N HIS A 57 10.63 4.02 12.99
CA HIS A 57 9.26 3.54 13.12
C HIS A 57 8.96 2.33 12.22
N ARG A 58 9.84 2.00 11.26
CA ARG A 58 9.63 0.87 10.33
C ARG A 58 9.56 -0.46 11.09
N SER A 59 8.41 -1.11 11.02
CA SER A 59 8.11 -2.31 11.79
C SER A 59 8.59 -3.59 11.08
N LEU A 60 8.57 -4.71 11.82
CA LEU A 60 8.83 -6.04 11.25
C LEU A 60 7.73 -6.49 10.28
N LEU A 61 6.51 -5.95 10.39
CA LEU A 61 5.40 -6.23 9.49
C LEU A 61 5.64 -5.68 8.09
N GLN A 62 6.04 -4.40 7.95
CA GLN A 62 6.40 -3.87 6.64
C GLN A 62 7.57 -4.66 6.03
N LYS A 63 8.57 -5.05 6.82
CA LYS A 63 9.62 -5.96 6.33
C LYS A 63 9.02 -7.28 5.81
N ARG A 64 8.19 -7.97 6.60
CA ARG A 64 7.56 -9.25 6.25
C ARG A 64 6.81 -9.15 4.92
N LEU A 65 5.99 -8.11 4.75
CA LEU A 65 5.13 -7.96 3.58
C LEU A 65 5.86 -7.52 2.31
N PHE A 66 6.93 -6.74 2.43
CA PHE A 66 7.82 -6.48 1.29
C PHE A 66 8.60 -7.73 0.85
N GLU A 67 9.05 -8.55 1.79
CA GLU A 67 9.73 -9.82 1.48
C GLU A 67 8.75 -10.90 0.98
N LYS A 68 7.46 -10.81 1.35
CA LYS A 68 6.36 -11.72 0.97
C LYS A 68 4.98 -11.02 0.99
N PRO A 69 4.49 -10.44 -0.12
CA PRO A 69 3.20 -9.76 -0.15
C PRO A 69 2.01 -10.68 0.20
N MET A 70 2.06 -11.95 -0.19
CA MET A 70 0.98 -12.91 0.09
C MET A 70 0.82 -13.26 1.60
N ASP A 71 1.76 -12.86 2.46
CA ASP A 71 1.59 -12.98 3.91
C ASP A 71 0.54 -11.98 4.46
N MET A 72 0.04 -11.02 3.66
CA MET A 72 -1.06 -10.11 4.04
C MET A 72 -2.33 -10.89 4.42
N GLY A 73 -2.72 -11.85 3.60
CA GLY A 73 -3.88 -12.70 3.88
C GLY A 73 -3.69 -13.58 5.13
N ASP A 74 -2.47 -14.11 5.36
CA ASP A 74 -2.17 -14.85 6.60
C ASP A 74 -2.40 -13.98 7.86
N ILE A 75 -2.20 -12.67 7.77
CA ILE A 75 -2.42 -11.73 8.90
C ILE A 75 -3.92 -11.47 9.08
N VAL A 76 -4.61 -11.10 8.00
CA VAL A 76 -6.07 -10.82 8.02
C VAL A 76 -6.84 -12.04 8.53
N ASN A 77 -6.63 -13.22 7.94
CA ASN A 77 -7.26 -14.45 8.40
C ASN A 77 -6.98 -14.77 9.89
N ASN A 78 -5.78 -14.49 10.40
CA ASN A 78 -5.48 -14.71 11.82
C ASN A 78 -6.20 -13.70 12.74
N HIS A 79 -6.48 -12.49 12.27
CA HIS A 79 -7.30 -11.52 12.99
C HIS A 79 -8.77 -11.92 12.96
N VAL A 80 -9.32 -12.23 11.78
CA VAL A 80 -10.69 -12.75 11.59
C VAL A 80 -10.96 -13.95 12.50
N GLN A 81 -10.09 -14.98 12.47
CA GLN A 81 -10.25 -16.19 13.30
C GLN A 81 -10.21 -15.95 14.82
N LEU A 82 -9.73 -14.80 15.30
CA LEU A 82 -9.80 -14.43 16.73
C LEU A 82 -10.95 -13.46 17.03
N PHE A 83 -11.44 -12.75 16.01
CA PHE A 83 -12.57 -11.85 16.10
C PHE A 83 -13.93 -12.59 16.02
N SER A 84 -14.09 -13.58 15.15
CA SER A 84 -15.34 -14.36 15.05
C SER A 84 -15.73 -15.09 16.35
N ASP A 85 -14.75 -15.43 17.19
CA ASP A 85 -14.92 -16.01 18.54
C ASP A 85 -14.74 -14.97 19.68
N TYR A 86 -14.77 -13.66 19.38
CA TYR A 86 -14.33 -12.62 20.32
C TYR A 86 -15.09 -12.64 21.65
N SER A 87 -14.32 -12.64 22.74
CA SER A 87 -14.83 -12.59 24.11
C SER A 87 -13.72 -12.27 25.09
N SER A 88 -14.08 -11.90 26.32
CA SER A 88 -13.14 -11.83 27.48
C SER A 88 -12.21 -13.04 27.63
N SER A 89 -12.60 -14.22 27.12
CA SER A 89 -11.83 -15.48 27.21
C SER A 89 -10.73 -15.62 26.14
N ASN A 90 -10.88 -14.97 24.98
CA ASN A 90 -9.91 -15.04 23.88
C ASN A 90 -9.17 -13.72 23.63
N ALA A 91 -9.67 -12.58 24.14
CA ALA A 91 -9.15 -11.24 23.86
C ALA A 91 -7.64 -11.08 24.11
N ASP A 92 -7.09 -11.67 25.19
CA ASP A 92 -5.64 -11.62 25.46
C ASP A 92 -4.80 -12.26 24.32
N LYS A 93 -5.36 -13.20 23.54
CA LYS A 93 -4.72 -13.76 22.34
C LYS A 93 -4.77 -12.77 21.17
N TRP A 94 -5.91 -12.13 20.93
CA TRP A 94 -6.08 -11.17 19.84
C TRP A 94 -5.23 -9.92 20.08
N PHE A 95 -5.24 -9.40 21.31
CA PHE A 95 -4.35 -8.32 21.74
C PHE A 95 -2.86 -8.69 21.64
N SER A 96 -2.50 -9.96 21.86
CA SER A 96 -1.12 -10.45 21.63
C SER A 96 -0.75 -10.48 20.14
N LEU A 97 -1.65 -10.95 19.26
CA LEU A 97 -1.44 -10.97 17.81
C LEU A 97 -1.31 -9.54 17.26
N MET A 98 -2.28 -8.69 17.59
CA MET A 98 -2.38 -7.30 17.17
C MET A 98 -1.12 -6.49 17.53
N LEU A 99 -0.62 -6.62 18.76
CA LEU A 99 0.61 -5.93 19.19
C LEU A 99 1.90 -6.58 18.64
N ASN A 100 1.89 -7.89 18.37
CA ASN A 100 3.01 -8.54 17.67
C ASN A 100 3.13 -8.05 16.22
N ASP A 101 2.03 -7.99 15.48
CA ASP A 101 2.08 -7.65 14.06
C ASP A 101 2.24 -6.12 13.87
N ALA A 102 1.72 -5.28 14.75
CA ALA A 102 1.99 -3.83 14.75
C ALA A 102 3.45 -3.43 15.05
N GLY A 103 4.36 -4.38 15.35
CA GLY A 103 5.80 -4.11 15.42
C GLY A 103 6.58 -4.84 16.50
N GLY A 104 6.17 -6.05 16.89
CA GLY A 104 6.82 -6.86 17.92
C GLY A 104 6.65 -6.28 19.32
N ILE A 105 5.53 -5.59 19.59
CA ILE A 105 5.22 -5.07 20.92
C ILE A 105 4.71 -6.26 21.75
N GLN A 106 5.43 -6.59 22.82
CA GLN A 106 4.96 -7.60 23.76
C GLN A 106 3.76 -7.05 24.54
N TYR A 107 2.59 -7.67 24.35
CA TYR A 107 1.44 -7.48 25.23
C TYR A 107 1.76 -8.02 26.63
N ASN A 108 1.49 -7.23 27.67
CA ASN A 108 1.71 -7.60 29.06
C ASN A 108 0.37 -7.57 29.81
N ALA A 109 -0.40 -8.66 29.69
CA ALA A 109 -1.71 -8.81 30.30
C ALA A 109 -1.66 -8.63 31.83
N ALA A 110 -2.57 -7.80 32.35
CA ALA A 110 -2.78 -7.58 33.77
C ALA A 110 -4.15 -8.12 34.20
N TYR A 111 -4.17 -8.89 35.29
CA TYR A 111 -5.41 -9.30 35.96
C TYR A 111 -5.77 -8.23 36.98
N LEU A 112 -6.81 -7.45 36.70
CA LEU A 112 -7.05 -6.18 37.41
C LEU A 112 -7.96 -6.29 38.64
N SER A 113 -8.85 -7.28 38.68
CA SER A 113 -9.94 -7.42 39.66
C SER A 113 -9.48 -7.58 41.12
N ASP A 114 -8.37 -8.28 41.37
CA ASP A 114 -7.96 -8.68 42.73
C ASP A 114 -6.93 -7.73 43.40
N ASN A 115 -6.48 -6.66 42.73
CA ASN A 115 -5.33 -5.85 43.17
C ASN A 115 -5.63 -4.86 44.31
N ILE A 116 -6.90 -4.61 44.63
CA ILE A 116 -7.33 -3.62 45.62
C ILE A 116 -8.48 -4.21 46.44
N SER A 117 -8.24 -4.49 47.72
CA SER A 117 -9.30 -4.87 48.66
C SER A 117 -10.28 -3.73 48.91
N ALA A 118 -11.54 -4.05 49.20
CA ALA A 118 -12.62 -3.07 49.43
C ALA A 118 -12.18 -1.90 50.35
N THR A 119 -11.66 -2.20 51.55
CA THR A 119 -11.19 -1.18 52.50
C THR A 119 -10.08 -0.27 51.95
N LYS A 120 -9.22 -0.79 51.05
CA LYS A 120 -8.19 0.00 50.37
C LYS A 120 -8.80 0.86 49.25
N LEU A 121 -9.82 0.37 48.54
CA LEU A 121 -10.52 1.12 47.49
C LEU A 121 -11.33 2.27 48.08
N ASP A 122 -12.17 2.00 49.08
CA ASP A 122 -12.91 2.99 49.88
C ASP A 122 -11.97 4.09 50.41
N GLY A 123 -10.80 3.71 50.95
CA GLY A 123 -9.76 4.65 51.39
C GLY A 123 -9.07 5.44 50.27
N ILE A 124 -9.00 4.92 49.03
CA ILE A 124 -8.49 5.64 47.85
C ILE A 124 -9.53 6.65 47.33
N LEU A 125 -10.81 6.29 47.36
CA LEU A 125 -11.93 7.15 46.98
C LEU A 125 -12.21 8.24 48.04
N GLY A 126 -11.93 7.94 49.32
CA GLY A 126 -12.18 8.83 50.46
C GLY A 126 -13.58 8.68 51.06
N LEU A 127 -14.22 7.53 50.83
CA LEU A 127 -15.65 7.29 51.08
C LEU A 127 -15.85 5.86 51.61
N GLY A 128 -16.76 5.68 52.57
CA GLY A 128 -17.26 4.36 52.94
C GLY A 128 -18.50 4.03 52.12
N LEU A 129 -18.40 3.15 51.13
CA LEU A 129 -19.49 2.92 50.16
C LEU A 129 -20.76 2.35 50.83
N ASP A 130 -20.59 1.50 51.85
CA ASP A 130 -21.68 0.94 52.66
C ASP A 130 -22.37 1.97 53.58
N THR A 131 -21.93 3.23 53.57
CA THR A 131 -22.54 4.33 54.33
C THR A 131 -23.28 5.35 53.45
N ILE A 132 -23.18 5.21 52.12
CA ILE A 132 -23.81 6.12 51.15
C ILE A 132 -24.70 5.41 50.12
N SER A 133 -24.71 4.07 50.12
CA SER A 133 -25.50 3.23 49.21
C SER A 133 -25.77 1.86 49.86
N ASN A 134 -26.75 1.10 49.36
CA ASN A 134 -26.99 -0.26 49.81
C ASN A 134 -25.84 -1.24 49.49
N LEU A 135 -25.88 -2.43 50.10
CA LEU A 135 -24.81 -3.42 49.99
C LEU A 135 -24.55 -3.90 48.55
N THR A 136 -25.59 -4.02 47.72
CA THR A 136 -25.48 -4.45 46.32
C THR A 136 -24.76 -3.38 45.49
N THR A 137 -25.20 -2.13 45.63
CA THR A 137 -24.62 -0.97 44.93
C THR A 137 -23.18 -0.73 45.38
N ALA A 138 -22.91 -0.79 46.68
CA ALA A 138 -21.55 -0.71 47.24
C ALA A 138 -20.65 -1.87 46.79
N PHE A 139 -21.20 -3.04 46.44
CA PHE A 139 -20.45 -4.16 45.86
C PHE A 139 -20.16 -3.94 44.37
N VAL A 140 -21.17 -3.56 43.56
CA VAL A 140 -21.02 -3.28 42.12
C VAL A 140 -20.02 -2.16 41.87
N ILE A 141 -20.10 -1.05 42.61
CA ILE A 141 -19.10 0.04 42.54
C ILE A 141 -17.68 -0.49 42.78
N ARG A 142 -17.49 -1.39 43.76
CA ARG A 142 -16.16 -1.95 44.04
C ARG A 142 -15.67 -2.88 42.93
N GLN A 143 -16.56 -3.69 42.33
CA GLN A 143 -16.20 -4.58 41.22
C GLN A 143 -15.74 -3.81 39.98
N TYR A 144 -16.42 -2.72 39.60
CA TYR A 144 -16.07 -1.95 38.40
C TYR A 144 -14.94 -0.93 38.64
N ILE A 145 -14.90 -0.26 39.79
CA ILE A 145 -13.91 0.80 40.07
C ILE A 145 -12.56 0.24 40.55
N GLY A 146 -12.53 -0.95 41.16
CA GLY A 146 -11.29 -1.65 41.54
C GLY A 146 -10.31 -1.85 40.37
N PRO A 147 -10.75 -2.44 39.24
CA PRO A 147 -9.97 -2.56 38.01
C PRO A 147 -9.49 -1.22 37.44
N LEU A 148 -10.37 -0.21 37.35
CA LEU A 148 -10.04 1.10 36.80
C LEU A 148 -8.97 1.83 37.63
N ILE A 149 -9.11 1.84 38.95
CA ILE A 149 -8.12 2.43 39.84
C ILE A 149 -6.78 1.66 39.80
N SER A 150 -6.82 0.35 39.57
CA SER A 150 -5.61 -0.48 39.37
C SER A 150 -4.90 -0.13 38.06
N ALA A 151 -5.64 -0.04 36.94
CA ALA A 151 -5.10 0.35 35.65
C ALA A 151 -4.49 1.77 35.68
N ILE A 152 -5.17 2.72 36.33
CA ILE A 152 -4.67 4.09 36.56
C ILE A 152 -3.33 4.06 37.31
N GLN A 153 -3.23 3.32 38.42
CA GLN A 153 -2.00 3.22 39.21
C GLN A 153 -0.85 2.60 38.41
N ASN A 154 -1.13 1.55 37.62
CA ASN A 154 -0.13 0.89 36.78
C ASN A 154 0.40 1.83 35.67
N MET A 155 -0.48 2.59 35.00
CA MET A 155 -0.06 3.51 33.93
C MET A 155 0.55 4.82 34.44
N GLN A 156 0.26 5.24 35.69
CA GLN A 156 0.55 6.58 36.21
C GLN A 156 2.00 7.03 35.97
N LYS A 157 2.99 6.17 36.23
CA LYS A 157 4.41 6.51 36.01
C LYS A 157 4.72 6.74 34.52
N SER A 158 4.24 5.85 33.65
CA SER A 158 4.49 5.94 32.20
C SER A 158 3.81 7.17 31.60
N ARG A 159 2.57 7.46 32.02
CA ARG A 159 1.81 8.64 31.60
C ARG A 159 2.48 9.93 32.08
N PHE A 160 2.93 9.97 33.33
CA PHE A 160 3.57 11.17 33.89
C PHE A 160 4.88 11.53 33.19
N GLU A 161 5.75 10.56 32.88
CA GLU A 161 6.99 10.85 32.13
C GLU A 161 6.69 11.33 30.70
N LEU A 162 5.74 10.71 30.02
CA LEU A 162 5.35 11.06 28.65
C LEU A 162 4.75 12.47 28.55
N LEU A 163 3.88 12.84 29.50
CA LEU A 163 3.24 14.16 29.55
C LEU A 163 4.19 15.32 29.92
N LYS A 164 5.43 15.05 30.37
CA LYS A 164 6.45 16.11 30.51
C LYS A 164 6.91 16.66 29.17
N ASN A 165 6.81 15.88 28.09
CA ASN A 165 7.15 16.36 26.77
C ASN A 165 6.01 17.20 26.19
N THR A 166 5.97 18.48 26.58
CA THR A 166 4.95 19.43 26.14
C THR A 166 4.97 19.67 24.63
N PHE A 167 6.12 19.51 23.96
CA PHE A 167 6.19 19.58 22.50
C PHE A 167 5.46 18.39 21.87
N LEU A 168 5.82 17.16 22.23
CA LEU A 168 5.15 15.93 21.76
C LEU A 168 3.64 16.00 22.01
N VAL A 169 3.21 16.34 23.24
CA VAL A 169 1.79 16.48 23.60
C VAL A 169 1.11 17.59 22.78
N SER A 170 1.80 18.68 22.46
CA SER A 170 1.22 19.75 21.63
C SER A 170 0.99 19.31 20.18
N GLN A 171 1.83 18.44 19.62
CA GLN A 171 1.81 18.08 18.20
C GLN A 171 1.11 16.75 17.88
N ALA A 172 0.86 15.87 18.88
CA ALA A 172 0.38 14.49 18.67
C ALA A 172 -0.92 14.35 17.87
N ASP A 173 -1.79 15.36 17.90
CA ASP A 173 -3.00 15.52 17.08
C ASP A 173 -2.73 16.32 15.80
N SER A 174 -1.99 17.42 15.93
CA SER A 174 -1.76 18.43 14.88
C SER A 174 -0.96 17.86 13.70
N ILE A 175 -0.13 16.84 13.95
CA ILE A 175 0.70 16.15 12.95
C ILE A 175 -0.09 15.12 12.10
N ILE A 176 -1.32 14.79 12.50
CA ILE A 176 -2.21 13.82 11.83
C ILE A 176 -3.55 14.45 11.38
N MET A 177 -3.73 15.76 11.54
CA MET A 177 -4.83 16.49 10.92
C MET A 177 -4.51 16.78 9.44
N ILE A 178 -5.50 16.62 8.56
CA ILE A 178 -5.38 17.09 7.17
C ILE A 178 -5.22 18.61 7.17
N THR A 179 -4.17 19.10 6.52
CA THR A 179 -3.91 20.53 6.37
C THR A 179 -4.91 21.15 5.40
N LYS A 180 -5.75 22.06 5.90
CA LYS A 180 -6.50 23.00 5.05
C LYS A 180 -5.51 24.02 4.48
N ASP A 181 -4.78 23.61 3.45
CA ASP A 181 -3.84 24.46 2.71
C ASP A 181 -4.56 25.73 2.24
N GLY A 182 -3.99 26.88 2.56
CA GLY A 182 -4.66 28.16 2.33
C GLY A 182 -4.81 28.43 0.83
N GLU A 183 -6.04 28.43 0.32
CA GLU A 183 -6.35 28.78 -1.08
C GLU A 183 -5.83 30.18 -1.47
N SER A 184 -5.67 31.07 -0.49
CA SER A 184 -5.12 32.42 -0.62
C SER A 184 -3.61 32.52 -0.34
N ALA A 185 -2.95 31.45 0.10
CA ALA A 185 -1.53 31.47 0.44
C ALA A 185 -0.66 31.52 -0.81
N ASN A 186 0.30 32.44 -0.83
CA ASN A 186 1.19 32.60 -1.97
C ASN A 186 2.33 31.57 -1.95
N LEU A 187 2.99 31.41 -3.10
CA LEU A 187 4.01 30.39 -3.33
C LEU A 187 5.20 30.41 -2.35
N TYR A 188 5.52 31.57 -1.75
CA TYR A 188 6.56 31.69 -0.74
C TYR A 188 6.07 31.33 0.67
N GLU A 189 4.81 31.64 0.99
CA GLU A 189 4.18 31.25 2.26
C GLU A 189 4.05 29.73 2.34
N LEU A 190 3.60 29.08 1.24
CA LEU A 190 3.57 27.62 1.12
C LEU A 190 4.97 27.00 1.30
N LYS A 191 6.03 27.58 0.73
CA LYS A 191 7.39 27.05 0.91
C LYS A 191 7.96 27.30 2.32
N ALA A 192 7.59 28.40 2.98
CA ALA A 192 7.94 28.64 4.37
C ALA A 192 7.23 27.64 5.31
N ALA A 193 5.94 27.38 5.07
CA ALA A 193 5.16 26.35 5.76
C ALA A 193 5.73 24.95 5.54
N GLU A 194 6.14 24.59 4.31
CA GLU A 194 6.81 23.32 4.00
C GLU A 194 8.07 23.12 4.86
N ILE A 195 8.92 24.14 4.97
CA ILE A 195 10.18 24.08 5.74
C ILE A 195 9.91 24.01 7.25
N GLN A 196 8.95 24.79 7.77
CA GLN A 196 8.56 24.74 9.18
C GLN A 196 7.93 23.38 9.53
N GLY A 197 7.03 22.88 8.69
CA GLY A 197 6.41 21.56 8.83
C GLY A 197 7.46 20.46 8.85
N GLN A 198 8.41 20.46 7.91
CA GLN A 198 9.53 19.50 7.88
C GLN A 198 10.40 19.54 9.15
N PHE A 199 10.64 20.72 9.74
CA PHE A 199 11.36 20.83 11.01
C PHE A 199 10.56 20.22 12.16
N VAL A 200 9.29 20.64 12.33
CA VAL A 200 8.41 20.17 13.41
C VAL A 200 8.17 18.67 13.32
N SER A 201 7.90 18.13 12.12
CA SER A 201 7.71 16.69 11.92
C SER A 201 8.99 15.89 12.19
N LYS A 202 10.17 16.34 11.73
CA LYS A 202 11.45 15.66 12.01
C LYS A 202 11.76 15.64 13.51
N GLN A 203 11.44 16.71 14.24
CA GLN A 203 11.56 16.72 15.71
C GLN A 203 10.54 15.77 16.36
N PHE A 204 9.26 15.86 15.99
CA PHE A 204 8.18 15.05 16.56
C PHE A 204 8.45 13.55 16.41
N PHE A 205 8.72 13.08 15.20
CA PHE A 205 8.99 11.66 14.96
C PHE A 205 10.30 11.19 15.62
N ASN A 206 11.30 12.04 15.77
CA ASN A 206 12.49 11.69 16.56
C ASN A 206 12.16 11.45 18.05
N GLU A 207 11.25 12.23 18.63
CA GLU A 207 10.85 12.14 20.06
C GLU A 207 9.73 11.13 20.34
N ALA A 208 8.87 10.81 19.37
CA ALA A 208 7.70 9.95 19.54
C ALA A 208 8.05 8.46 19.67
N GLU A 209 7.39 7.73 20.59
CA GLU A 209 7.42 6.27 20.73
C GLU A 209 6.10 5.75 21.33
N SER A 210 5.64 4.57 20.91
CA SER A 210 4.38 3.97 21.39
C SER A 210 4.44 3.57 22.89
N PRO A 211 3.49 4.00 23.74
CA PRO A 211 3.57 3.84 25.19
C PRO A 211 3.03 2.49 25.68
N LYS A 212 3.83 1.45 25.46
CA LYS A 212 3.55 0.02 25.74
C LYS A 212 2.84 -0.26 27.08
N THR A 213 3.21 0.44 28.14
CA THR A 213 2.62 0.29 29.49
C THR A 213 1.20 0.84 29.59
N ILE A 214 0.91 1.96 28.93
CA ILE A 214 -0.45 2.55 28.89
C ILE A 214 -1.35 1.61 28.09
N ILE A 215 -0.90 1.21 26.89
CA ILE A 215 -1.63 0.32 26.00
C ILE A 215 -1.93 -1.03 26.66
N SER A 216 -0.93 -1.71 27.24
CA SER A 216 -1.14 -3.03 27.86
C SER A 216 -2.14 -2.98 29.02
N ASN A 217 -2.13 -1.91 29.84
CA ASN A 217 -3.08 -1.76 30.95
C ASN A 217 -4.47 -1.32 30.49
N GLY A 218 -4.56 -0.53 29.41
CA GLY A 218 -5.83 -0.21 28.77
C GLY A 218 -6.53 -1.45 28.22
N LEU A 219 -5.84 -2.24 27.39
CA LEU A 219 -6.38 -3.50 26.85
C LEU A 219 -6.74 -4.50 27.96
N SER A 220 -5.93 -4.56 29.02
CA SER A 220 -6.22 -5.37 30.21
C SER A 220 -7.49 -4.92 30.93
N LEU A 221 -7.78 -3.61 30.95
CA LEU A 221 -9.04 -3.08 31.50
C LEU A 221 -10.22 -3.42 30.59
N ALA A 222 -10.06 -3.27 29.27
CA ALA A 222 -11.09 -3.62 28.30
C ALA A 222 -11.52 -5.10 28.43
N ARG A 223 -10.57 -6.06 28.41
CA ARG A 223 -10.87 -7.49 28.68
C ARG A 223 -11.51 -7.70 30.06
N THR A 224 -11.16 -6.88 31.06
CA THR A 224 -11.74 -7.01 32.40
C THR A 224 -13.20 -6.54 32.43
N TYR A 225 -13.56 -5.50 31.67
CA TYR A 225 -14.93 -5.01 31.56
C TYR A 225 -15.81 -5.88 30.66
N GLU A 226 -15.28 -6.41 29.56
CA GLU A 226 -15.87 -7.55 28.85
C GLU A 226 -16.31 -8.67 29.81
N GLY A 227 -15.40 -9.07 30.71
CA GLY A 227 -15.69 -10.11 31.71
C GLY A 227 -16.72 -9.72 32.78
N LEU A 228 -16.92 -8.43 33.06
CA LEU A 228 -17.94 -7.96 34.00
C LEU A 228 -19.30 -7.76 33.31
N ILE A 229 -19.35 -7.25 32.08
CA ILE A 229 -20.59 -7.04 31.33
C ILE A 229 -21.32 -8.38 31.12
N GLN A 230 -20.60 -9.45 30.78
CA GLN A 230 -21.18 -10.78 30.66
C GLN A 230 -21.75 -11.32 31.99
N ILE A 231 -21.21 -10.89 33.14
CA ILE A 231 -21.81 -11.17 34.46
C ILE A 231 -23.07 -10.31 34.68
N SER A 232 -23.04 -9.04 34.27
CA SER A 232 -24.16 -8.10 34.43
C SER A 232 -25.36 -8.40 33.53
N LYS A 233 -25.16 -8.76 32.24
CA LYS A 233 -26.22 -9.32 31.37
C LYS A 233 -26.85 -10.55 32.05
N GLY A 234 -26.06 -11.41 32.69
CA GLY A 234 -26.52 -12.55 33.50
C GLY A 234 -27.15 -12.22 34.87
N MET A 235 -27.11 -10.96 35.32
CA MET A 235 -27.58 -10.49 36.64
C MET A 235 -28.64 -9.38 36.55
N HIS A 236 -29.25 -9.15 35.37
CA HIS A 236 -30.23 -8.08 35.12
C HIS A 236 -31.30 -7.95 36.22
N GLU A 237 -31.95 -9.03 36.65
CA GLU A 237 -32.96 -8.99 37.72
C GLU A 237 -32.40 -8.54 39.10
N VAL A 238 -31.11 -8.78 39.39
CA VAL A 238 -30.48 -8.28 40.62
C VAL A 238 -30.21 -6.78 40.50
N TYR A 239 -29.78 -6.31 39.33
CA TYR A 239 -29.55 -4.89 39.07
C TYR A 239 -30.89 -4.13 39.16
N LYS A 240 -31.89 -4.58 38.41
CA LYS A 240 -33.27 -4.04 38.37
C LYS A 240 -33.96 -3.90 39.72
N ASN A 241 -33.74 -4.85 40.62
CA ASN A 241 -34.42 -4.87 41.93
C ASN A 241 -33.53 -4.41 43.10
N SER A 242 -32.27 -4.00 42.89
CA SER A 242 -31.35 -3.67 44.01
C SER A 242 -30.25 -2.65 43.73
N LEU A 243 -30.08 -2.16 42.51
CA LEU A 243 -29.14 -1.07 42.21
C LEU A 243 -29.75 0.28 42.62
N GLU A 244 -29.01 1.10 43.35
CA GLU A 244 -29.41 2.45 43.75
C GLU A 244 -28.67 3.51 42.90
N PRO A 245 -29.38 4.40 42.19
CA PRO A 245 -28.75 5.46 41.40
C PRO A 245 -27.93 6.39 42.29
N ILE A 246 -26.64 6.57 41.97
CA ILE A 246 -25.73 7.37 42.80
C ILE A 246 -24.61 8.03 41.98
N LYS A 247 -24.44 9.34 42.18
CA LYS A 247 -23.42 10.17 41.50
C LYS A 247 -22.38 10.64 42.53
N ILE A 248 -21.17 10.10 42.43
CA ILE A 248 -20.08 10.20 43.42
C ILE A 248 -18.94 11.06 42.88
N LYS A 249 -18.59 12.15 43.58
CA LYS A 249 -17.42 12.98 43.23
C LYS A 249 -16.13 12.44 43.87
N THR A 250 -15.13 12.14 43.05
CA THR A 250 -13.80 11.69 43.50
C THR A 250 -12.69 12.66 43.08
N LYS A 251 -11.45 12.38 43.49
CA LYS A 251 -10.25 13.09 43.01
C LYS A 251 -9.83 12.75 41.57
N TYR A 252 -10.49 11.79 40.91
CA TYR A 252 -10.22 11.37 39.54
C TYR A 252 -11.30 11.81 38.53
N GLY A 253 -12.40 12.40 39.02
CA GLY A 253 -13.61 12.69 38.25
C GLY A 253 -14.87 12.23 38.99
N MET A 254 -16.03 12.36 38.35
CA MET A 254 -17.28 11.80 38.85
C MET A 254 -17.44 10.34 38.44
N ILE A 255 -17.98 9.53 39.34
CA ILE A 255 -18.42 8.15 39.11
C ILE A 255 -19.95 8.18 39.18
N ALA A 256 -20.62 7.53 38.23
CA ALA A 256 -22.07 7.31 38.29
C ALA A 256 -22.42 5.82 38.30
N ILE A 257 -23.48 5.51 39.04
CA ILE A 257 -24.35 4.35 38.83
C ILE A 257 -25.72 4.90 38.48
N GLY A 258 -26.33 4.36 37.43
CA GLY A 258 -27.53 4.90 36.79
C GLY A 258 -28.88 4.48 37.34
N SER A 259 -29.90 4.80 36.56
CA SER A 259 -31.34 4.65 36.81
C SER A 259 -31.94 3.60 35.85
N TYR A 260 -33.21 3.23 36.02
CA TYR A 260 -33.93 2.41 35.04
C TYR A 260 -34.89 3.30 34.22
N GLY A 261 -34.33 4.33 33.59
CA GLY A 261 -35.06 5.36 32.85
C GLY A 261 -34.40 6.73 32.88
N ASP A 262 -34.74 7.50 31.84
CA ASP A 262 -34.02 8.59 31.18
C ASP A 262 -33.24 9.52 32.13
N ASP A 263 -31.94 9.24 32.27
CA ASP A 263 -30.97 10.02 33.03
C ASP A 263 -30.13 10.92 32.09
N MET A 264 -29.31 11.79 32.68
CA MET A 264 -28.46 12.72 31.90
C MET A 264 -27.06 12.87 32.50
N TYR A 265 -26.07 12.54 31.68
CA TYR A 265 -24.66 12.47 32.04
C TYR A 265 -23.84 13.64 31.49
N GLN A 266 -24.24 14.86 31.84
CA GLN A 266 -23.46 16.06 31.52
C GLN A 266 -22.30 16.27 32.51
N GLY A 267 -21.07 16.35 32.01
CA GLY A 267 -19.92 16.84 32.77
C GLY A 267 -18.69 15.92 32.86
N ASP A 268 -17.98 16.01 34.00
CA ASP A 268 -16.65 15.43 34.18
C ASP A 268 -16.67 14.02 34.79
N TYR A 269 -17.29 13.07 34.08
CA TYR A 269 -17.30 11.67 34.48
C TYR A 269 -15.98 10.97 34.10
N ILE A 270 -15.49 10.11 35.00
CA ILE A 270 -14.43 9.13 34.74
C ILE A 270 -15.01 7.71 34.55
N PHE A 271 -16.13 7.42 35.18
CA PHE A 271 -16.83 6.15 35.04
C PHE A 271 -18.34 6.37 35.10
N ILE A 272 -19.08 5.73 34.21
CA ILE A 272 -20.54 5.57 34.29
C ILE A 272 -20.81 4.07 34.09
N LEU A 273 -21.71 3.53 34.92
CA LEU A 273 -22.43 2.29 34.65
C LEU A 273 -23.91 2.62 34.75
N ASP A 274 -24.59 2.69 33.61
CA ASP A 274 -26.04 2.79 33.57
C ASP A 274 -26.65 1.39 33.40
N PRO A 275 -27.79 1.08 34.06
CA PRO A 275 -28.47 -0.19 33.90
C PRO A 275 -29.67 -0.16 32.93
N GLY A 276 -29.98 1.00 32.31
CA GLY A 276 -30.80 1.15 31.10
C GLY A 276 -31.89 2.23 31.15
N GLY A 277 -32.02 3.03 30.08
CA GLY A 277 -32.98 4.12 29.89
C GLY A 277 -32.88 4.73 28.48
N ASP A 278 -33.69 5.72 28.08
CA ASP A 278 -33.48 6.44 26.80
C ASP A 278 -32.52 7.64 27.01
N ASP A 279 -31.26 7.35 27.31
CA ASP A 279 -30.33 8.20 28.06
C ASP A 279 -29.57 9.23 27.20
N THR A 280 -28.77 10.10 27.85
CA THR A 280 -27.98 11.13 27.14
C THR A 280 -26.66 11.50 27.84
N TYR A 281 -25.54 11.23 27.14
CA TYR A 281 -24.18 11.48 27.61
C TYR A 281 -23.58 12.74 26.98
N ILE A 282 -23.16 13.69 27.81
CA ILE A 282 -22.60 14.98 27.35
C ILE A 282 -21.25 15.23 28.06
N PRO A 283 -20.17 14.55 27.64
CA PRO A 283 -18.84 14.71 28.20
C PRO A 283 -18.24 16.11 27.90
N ILE A 284 -17.45 16.64 28.84
CA ILE A 284 -16.68 17.88 28.59
C ILE A 284 -15.61 17.62 27.53
N SER A 285 -15.71 18.34 26.41
CA SER A 285 -14.85 18.20 25.25
C SER A 285 -13.55 19.01 25.32
N GLY A 286 -12.59 18.62 24.48
CA GLY A 286 -11.37 19.34 24.20
C GLY A 286 -10.11 18.71 24.81
N LYS A 287 -9.02 18.77 24.04
CA LYS A 287 -7.69 18.21 24.37
C LYS A 287 -7.24 18.48 25.82
N ALA A 288 -7.45 19.71 26.31
CA ALA A 288 -7.06 20.09 27.66
C ALA A 288 -7.79 19.30 28.76
N GLN A 289 -9.07 18.97 28.56
CA GLN A 289 -9.84 18.15 29.50
C GLN A 289 -9.44 16.69 29.39
N ALA A 290 -9.33 16.13 28.17
CA ALA A 290 -8.91 14.75 27.95
C ALA A 290 -7.53 14.45 28.59
N LEU A 291 -6.59 15.40 28.53
CA LEU A 291 -5.29 15.27 29.19
C LEU A 291 -5.37 15.17 30.73
N THR A 292 -6.43 15.67 31.38
CA THR A 292 -6.63 15.48 32.83
C THR A 292 -6.96 14.02 33.19
N LYS A 293 -7.65 13.30 32.31
CA LYS A 293 -8.17 11.95 32.56
C LYS A 293 -7.14 10.88 32.17
N PRO A 294 -6.67 10.02 33.10
CA PRO A 294 -5.84 8.87 32.74
C PRO A 294 -6.65 7.77 32.04
N ILE A 295 -7.90 7.60 32.45
CA ILE A 295 -8.91 6.71 31.87
C ILE A 295 -10.24 7.46 31.85
N GLN A 296 -11.12 7.16 30.89
CA GLN A 296 -12.57 7.37 30.98
C GLN A 296 -13.27 6.09 30.53
N CYS A 297 -14.38 5.72 31.17
CA CYS A 297 -15.22 4.60 30.78
C CYS A 297 -16.71 5.00 30.82
N ILE A 298 -17.48 4.52 29.85
CA ILE A 298 -18.93 4.43 29.90
C ILE A 298 -19.29 2.96 29.67
N ILE A 299 -20.29 2.46 30.39
CA ILE A 299 -20.91 1.16 30.20
C ILE A 299 -22.41 1.40 30.35
N ASP A 300 -23.18 1.26 29.28
CA ASP A 300 -24.63 1.09 29.38
C ASP A 300 -25.01 -0.41 29.41
N LEU A 301 -26.27 -0.73 29.74
CA LEU A 301 -26.82 -2.09 29.76
C LEU A 301 -28.18 -2.26 29.02
N GLY A 302 -28.68 -1.22 28.35
CA GLY A 302 -29.73 -1.26 27.32
C GLY A 302 -30.62 0.00 27.29
N GLY A 303 -30.67 0.70 26.15
CA GLY A 303 -31.34 2.00 26.00
C GLY A 303 -31.81 2.34 24.58
N ASN A 304 -31.83 3.64 24.25
CA ASN A 304 -31.91 4.19 22.89
C ASN A 304 -31.19 5.54 22.94
N ASP A 305 -29.88 5.49 23.08
CA ASP A 305 -29.05 6.43 23.80
C ASP A 305 -28.41 7.49 22.89
N LYS A 306 -27.93 8.56 23.54
CA LYS A 306 -27.44 9.77 22.86
C LYS A 306 -26.06 10.14 23.38
N TYR A 307 -25.05 9.59 22.72
CA TYR A 307 -23.64 9.83 23.00
C TYR A 307 -23.15 11.11 22.32
N LEU A 308 -23.48 12.27 22.91
CA LEU A 308 -23.28 13.61 22.35
C LEU A 308 -21.92 14.23 22.76
N GLY A 309 -20.87 13.79 22.07
CA GLY A 309 -19.49 14.20 22.25
C GLY A 309 -19.05 15.46 21.49
N GLY A 310 -17.88 15.97 21.86
CA GLY A 310 -17.09 16.94 21.07
C GLY A 310 -15.69 16.38 20.80
N ASP A 311 -14.69 17.25 20.57
CA ASP A 311 -13.32 16.76 20.31
C ASP A 311 -12.74 16.03 21.52
N PHE A 312 -12.04 14.91 21.30
CA PHE A 312 -11.42 14.07 22.35
C PHE A 312 -12.41 13.57 23.42
N THR A 313 -13.55 13.04 22.99
CA THR A 313 -14.60 12.44 23.86
C THR A 313 -15.01 11.05 23.36
N ILE A 314 -16.01 10.39 24.00
CA ILE A 314 -16.63 9.12 23.56
C ILE A 314 -15.60 8.06 23.09
N ALA A 315 -15.11 7.20 23.99
CA ALA A 315 -14.05 6.23 23.68
C ALA A 315 -12.73 6.86 23.11
N SER A 316 -12.33 8.05 23.59
CA SER A 316 -11.07 8.71 23.21
C SER A 316 -9.92 8.43 24.18
N GLY A 317 -8.82 7.89 23.65
CA GLY A 317 -7.61 7.47 24.34
C GLY A 317 -6.42 8.42 24.22
N LEU A 318 -6.59 9.71 24.52
CA LEU A 318 -5.49 10.68 24.45
C LEU A 318 -4.49 10.51 25.62
N PHE A 319 -3.31 9.95 25.34
CA PHE A 319 -2.28 9.63 26.34
C PHE A 319 -2.81 8.77 27.52
N GLY A 320 -3.82 7.92 27.28
CA GLY A 320 -4.60 7.23 28.32
C GLY A 320 -5.46 6.11 27.75
N ALA A 321 -6.64 5.88 28.33
CA ALA A 321 -7.64 4.97 27.78
C ALA A 321 -9.03 5.61 27.77
N GLY A 322 -9.73 5.57 26.65
CA GLY A 322 -11.16 5.87 26.56
C GLY A 322 -11.90 4.59 26.18
N LEU A 323 -12.81 4.14 27.04
CA LEU A 323 -13.65 2.97 26.81
C LEU A 323 -15.12 3.40 26.71
N LEU A 324 -15.87 2.77 25.81
CA LEU A 324 -17.32 2.74 25.78
C LEU A 324 -17.76 1.29 25.56
N TYR A 325 -18.84 0.92 26.23
CA TYR A 325 -19.62 -0.28 25.96
C TYR A 325 -21.08 0.15 25.94
N ASP A 326 -21.78 -0.11 24.84
CA ASP A 326 -23.24 -0.25 24.87
C ASP A 326 -23.58 -1.74 24.85
N VAL A 327 -24.85 -2.10 24.97
CA VAL A 327 -25.31 -3.45 25.23
C VAL A 327 -26.57 -3.85 24.47
N GLN A 328 -27.51 -2.92 24.22
CA GLN A 328 -28.77 -3.07 23.46
C GLN A 328 -29.42 -1.69 23.17
N GLY A 329 -29.56 -1.24 21.91
CA GLY A 329 -30.30 0.03 21.62
C GLY A 329 -30.44 0.39 20.13
N ASP A 330 -31.35 1.30 19.77
CA ASP A 330 -31.33 1.98 18.45
C ASP A 330 -30.71 3.39 18.64
N ASP A 331 -29.39 3.50 18.53
CA ASP A 331 -28.57 4.51 19.19
C ASP A 331 -28.05 5.68 18.32
N LEU A 332 -27.73 6.81 18.97
CA LEU A 332 -27.14 7.99 18.32
C LEU A 332 -25.78 8.39 18.92
N TYR A 333 -24.73 7.94 18.24
CA TYR A 333 -23.36 8.29 18.53
C TYR A 333 -22.90 9.53 17.74
N HIS A 334 -23.02 10.73 18.33
CA HIS A 334 -22.59 11.96 17.67
C HIS A 334 -21.36 12.61 18.33
N SER A 335 -20.23 12.69 17.62
CA SER A 335 -18.98 13.28 18.14
C SER A 335 -18.26 14.15 17.11
N HIS A 336 -17.19 14.85 17.53
CA HIS A 336 -16.30 15.60 16.63
C HIS A 336 -15.01 14.81 16.36
N ASN A 337 -13.83 15.43 16.46
CA ASN A 337 -12.56 14.80 16.11
C ASN A 337 -12.00 13.95 17.26
N PHE A 338 -11.10 13.02 16.94
CA PHE A 338 -10.36 12.21 17.94
C PHE A 338 -11.27 11.48 18.95
N SER A 339 -12.39 10.96 18.47
CA SER A 339 -13.50 10.36 19.25
C SER A 339 -14.00 9.08 18.57
N GLN A 340 -14.89 8.30 19.21
CA GLN A 340 -15.36 6.98 18.77
C GLN A 340 -14.19 6.00 18.50
N ALA A 341 -13.66 5.39 19.57
CA ALA A 341 -12.50 4.50 19.52
C ALA A 341 -11.26 5.13 18.84
N SER A 342 -10.83 6.29 19.32
CA SER A 342 -9.63 7.00 18.82
C SER A 342 -8.48 6.95 19.82
N GLY A 343 -7.36 6.32 19.48
CA GLY A 343 -6.20 6.08 20.35
C GLY A 343 -4.93 6.82 19.93
N VAL A 344 -4.70 7.99 20.54
CA VAL A 344 -3.51 8.83 20.31
C VAL A 344 -2.56 8.72 21.50
N PHE A 345 -1.46 7.97 21.36
CA PHE A 345 -0.57 7.54 22.47
C PHE A 345 -1.32 6.84 23.62
N GLY A 346 -2.40 6.13 23.31
CA GLY A 346 -3.26 5.45 24.28
C GLY A 346 -4.15 4.42 23.59
N ILE A 347 -5.31 4.10 24.18
CA ILE A 347 -6.33 3.27 23.54
C ILE A 347 -7.69 3.98 23.50
N GLY A 348 -8.32 4.01 22.34
CA GLY A 348 -9.76 4.19 22.20
C GLY A 348 -10.39 2.83 21.95
N TYR A 349 -11.42 2.50 22.73
CA TYR A 349 -12.14 1.24 22.64
C TYR A 349 -13.64 1.51 22.67
N LEU A 350 -14.37 1.07 21.65
CA LEU A 350 -15.82 1.08 21.58
C LEU A 350 -16.26 -0.34 21.23
N HIS A 351 -17.26 -0.86 21.93
CA HIS A 351 -17.89 -2.15 21.65
C HIS A 351 -19.39 -1.96 21.82
N ASP A 352 -20.14 -2.05 20.73
CA ASP A 352 -21.58 -2.27 20.77
C ASP A 352 -21.87 -3.78 20.76
N TYR A 353 -23.12 -4.19 20.99
CA TYR A 353 -23.51 -5.60 21.09
C TYR A 353 -24.80 -5.99 20.33
N ASP A 354 -25.75 -5.08 20.09
CA ASP A 354 -27.13 -5.41 19.61
C ASP A 354 -27.95 -4.13 19.30
N GLY A 355 -27.95 -3.63 18.04
CA GLY A 355 -28.60 -2.34 17.73
C GLY A 355 -29.05 -2.06 16.29
N ASN A 356 -29.21 -0.76 15.94
CA ASN A 356 -29.41 -0.24 14.56
C ASN A 356 -28.94 1.24 14.50
N ASP A 357 -27.64 1.47 14.47
CA ASP A 357 -27.01 2.61 15.13
C ASP A 357 -26.48 3.69 14.19
N THR A 358 -26.52 4.93 14.66
CA THR A 358 -26.07 6.10 13.88
C THR A 358 -24.75 6.66 14.41
N TYR A 359 -23.65 6.11 13.90
CA TYR A 359 -22.28 6.52 14.23
C TYR A 359 -21.81 7.72 13.39
N ARG A 360 -21.93 8.94 13.92
CA ARG A 360 -21.50 10.18 13.24
C ARG A 360 -20.36 10.91 13.94
N ALA A 361 -19.20 10.99 13.30
CA ALA A 361 -18.01 11.69 13.84
C ALA A 361 -17.36 12.69 12.87
N GLY A 362 -16.37 13.43 13.37
CA GLY A 362 -15.50 14.31 12.58
C GLY A 362 -14.33 13.54 11.96
N SER A 363 -13.10 14.02 12.15
CA SER A 363 -11.88 13.37 11.67
C SER A 363 -11.06 12.64 12.77
N ASN A 364 -10.26 11.65 12.38
CA ASN A 364 -9.41 10.84 13.28
C ASN A 364 -10.22 9.99 14.29
N THR A 365 -11.22 9.27 13.78
CA THR A 365 -12.37 8.70 14.51
C THR A 365 -12.69 7.27 14.05
N GLN A 366 -13.64 6.58 14.69
CA GLN A 366 -14.14 5.24 14.32
C GLN A 366 -13.03 4.21 14.10
N GLY A 367 -12.38 3.78 15.18
CA GLY A 367 -11.29 2.79 15.13
C GLY A 367 -9.97 3.39 14.64
N MET A 368 -9.58 4.55 15.18
CA MET A 368 -8.40 5.30 14.74
C MET A 368 -7.19 5.15 15.67
N GLY A 369 -6.00 4.88 15.15
CA GLY A 369 -4.76 4.76 15.93
C GLY A 369 -3.60 5.66 15.47
N SER A 370 -2.88 6.26 16.43
CA SER A 370 -1.60 6.95 16.22
C SER A 370 -0.69 6.79 17.43
N PHE A 371 0.44 6.08 17.27
CA PHE A 371 1.28 5.55 18.36
C PHE A 371 0.51 4.71 19.42
N GLY A 372 -0.75 4.38 19.14
CA GLY A 372 -1.75 3.79 20.03
C GLY A 372 -2.81 3.06 19.21
N ILE A 373 -3.90 2.63 19.87
CA ILE A 373 -4.89 1.73 19.29
C ILE A 373 -6.26 2.39 19.26
N GLY A 374 -6.88 2.47 18.09
CA GLY A 374 -8.33 2.54 17.98
C GLY A 374 -8.86 1.14 17.70
N LEU A 375 -9.74 0.65 18.57
CA LEU A 375 -10.45 -0.62 18.39
C LEU A 375 -11.94 -0.34 18.56
N PHE A 376 -12.63 -0.31 17.44
CA PHE A 376 -14.08 -0.29 17.34
C PHE A 376 -14.52 -1.73 17.07
N ILE A 377 -15.54 -2.19 17.78
CA ILE A 377 -16.18 -3.48 17.56
C ILE A 377 -17.68 -3.23 17.51
N ASP A 378 -18.33 -3.81 16.52
CA ASP A 378 -19.77 -4.05 16.54
C ASP A 378 -20.04 -5.55 16.47
N ASP A 379 -21.20 -5.96 16.97
CA ASP A 379 -21.55 -7.35 17.22
C ASP A 379 -22.89 -7.76 16.57
N ALA A 380 -23.80 -6.81 16.30
CA ALA A 380 -24.99 -6.96 15.45
C ALA A 380 -25.80 -5.67 15.27
N GLY A 381 -26.11 -5.26 14.03
CA GLY A 381 -27.09 -4.19 13.77
C GLY A 381 -27.56 -4.02 12.31
N ASN A 382 -27.72 -2.77 11.86
CA ASN A 382 -27.92 -2.32 10.48
C ASN A 382 -27.47 -0.84 10.35
N ASP A 383 -26.15 -0.62 10.37
CA ASP A 383 -25.55 0.52 11.04
C ASP A 383 -24.96 1.57 10.09
N THR A 384 -25.04 2.84 10.50
CA THR A 384 -24.67 3.98 9.64
C THR A 384 -23.43 4.69 10.16
N TYR A 385 -22.27 4.23 9.70
CA TYR A 385 -20.96 4.81 9.96
C TYR A 385 -20.69 6.02 9.06
N THR A 386 -20.71 7.24 9.62
CA THR A 386 -20.44 8.50 8.91
C THR A 386 -19.28 9.29 9.53
N ILE A 387 -18.23 9.59 8.73
CA ILE A 387 -17.09 10.43 9.14
C ILE A 387 -16.76 11.54 8.13
N ASP A 388 -15.97 12.53 8.57
CA ASP A 388 -15.27 13.44 7.66
C ASP A 388 -14.11 12.70 6.95
N ALA A 389 -13.10 12.25 7.71
CA ALA A 389 -11.87 11.65 7.18
C ALA A 389 -11.06 10.93 8.27
N HIS A 390 -10.02 10.16 7.91
CA HIS A 390 -9.10 9.52 8.86
C HIS A 390 -9.83 8.60 9.87
N GLY A 391 -10.69 7.68 9.39
CA GLY A 391 -11.47 6.81 10.27
C GLY A 391 -12.03 5.57 9.58
N GLN A 392 -12.95 4.85 10.23
CA GLN A 392 -13.44 3.54 9.80
C GLN A 392 -12.26 2.58 9.59
N ALA A 393 -11.59 2.26 10.71
CA ALA A 393 -10.26 1.64 10.75
C ALA A 393 -9.18 2.49 10.05
N PHE A 394 -8.60 3.46 10.76
CA PHE A 394 -7.49 4.29 10.24
C PHE A 394 -6.24 4.23 11.12
N ALA A 395 -5.06 4.06 10.51
CA ALA A 395 -3.80 3.93 11.24
C ALA A 395 -2.68 4.85 10.74
N ALA A 396 -2.28 5.82 11.57
CA ALA A 396 -1.09 6.64 11.37
C ALA A 396 0.20 5.92 11.86
N THR A 397 1.37 6.58 11.80
CA THR A 397 2.67 6.10 12.33
C THR A 397 2.55 5.36 13.67
N GLN A 398 3.00 4.10 13.73
CA GLN A 398 2.91 3.20 14.91
C GLN A 398 1.50 3.09 15.53
N GLY A 399 0.46 3.45 14.78
CA GLY A 399 -0.92 3.26 15.14
C GLY A 399 -1.45 1.89 14.74
N ILE A 400 -2.48 1.45 15.45
CA ILE A 400 -3.34 0.32 15.09
C ILE A 400 -4.76 0.86 14.99
N GLY A 401 -5.39 0.72 13.83
CA GLY A 401 -6.79 1.13 13.63
C GLY A 401 -7.62 -0.07 13.21
N ILE A 402 -8.58 -0.47 14.03
CA ILE A 402 -9.48 -1.59 13.75
C ILE A 402 -10.91 -1.12 13.95
N LEU A 403 -11.74 -1.43 12.96
CA LEU A 403 -13.19 -1.53 13.04
C LEU A 403 -13.51 -2.96 12.62
N ALA A 404 -14.29 -3.66 13.43
CA ALA A 404 -14.60 -5.05 13.22
C ALA A 404 -16.09 -5.27 13.50
N ASP A 405 -16.87 -5.60 12.47
CA ASP A 405 -18.32 -5.83 12.51
C ASP A 405 -18.63 -7.32 12.32
N LYS A 406 -19.77 -7.79 12.85
CA LYS A 406 -20.14 -9.21 12.84
C LYS A 406 -21.34 -9.55 11.98
N THR A 407 -22.39 -8.70 11.99
CA THR A 407 -23.63 -8.93 11.25
C THR A 407 -24.46 -7.64 11.12
N GLY A 408 -24.71 -7.18 9.89
CA GLY A 408 -25.69 -6.12 9.64
C GLY A 408 -26.10 -6.00 8.18
N ASN A 409 -26.33 -4.76 7.71
CA ASN A 409 -26.52 -4.36 6.30
C ASN A 409 -26.05 -2.90 6.20
N ASP A 410 -24.74 -2.70 6.24
CA ASP A 410 -24.12 -1.57 6.93
C ASP A 410 -23.57 -0.53 5.96
N THR A 411 -23.57 0.73 6.40
CA THR A 411 -23.39 1.89 5.51
C THR A 411 -22.20 2.74 5.96
N TYR A 412 -21.03 2.40 5.42
CA TYR A 412 -19.75 3.06 5.66
C TYR A 412 -19.54 4.26 4.73
N VAL A 413 -19.74 5.48 5.24
CA VAL A 413 -19.66 6.74 4.50
C VAL A 413 -18.53 7.64 5.01
N CYS A 414 -17.55 7.92 4.15
CA CYS A 414 -16.54 8.95 4.36
C CYS A 414 -16.82 10.19 3.48
N ALA A 415 -17.45 11.21 4.07
CA ALA A 415 -17.98 12.39 3.39
C ALA A 415 -17.00 13.58 3.44
N SER A 416 -15.77 13.37 2.96
CA SER A 416 -14.65 14.28 3.22
C SER A 416 -14.86 15.73 2.75
N PRO A 417 -14.68 16.73 3.64
CA PRO A 417 -14.65 18.15 3.27
C PRO A 417 -13.27 18.64 2.78
N PHE A 418 -12.28 17.75 2.62
CA PHE A 418 -10.89 18.12 2.35
C PHE A 418 -10.52 17.92 0.87
N GLN A 419 -10.76 18.94 0.03
CA GLN A 419 -10.51 18.85 -1.41
C GLN A 419 -9.01 18.69 -1.75
N ASP A 420 -8.69 17.74 -2.64
CA ASP A 420 -7.38 17.59 -3.25
C ASP A 420 -7.16 18.58 -4.40
N PHE A 421 -7.03 19.85 -4.04
CA PHE A 421 -6.78 20.97 -4.95
C PHE A 421 -5.43 20.88 -5.72
N LEU A 422 -4.59 19.88 -5.40
CA LEU A 422 -3.33 19.61 -6.11
C LEU A 422 -3.56 18.78 -7.36
N ARG A 423 -4.47 17.79 -7.30
CA ARG A 423 -4.74 16.84 -8.38
C ARG A 423 -6.13 17.00 -9.02
N TYR A 424 -7.15 17.52 -8.33
CA TYR A 424 -8.54 17.50 -8.80
C TYR A 424 -9.34 18.78 -8.47
N ASP A 425 -10.22 19.18 -9.39
CA ASP A 425 -11.12 20.31 -9.20
C ASP A 425 -12.40 19.97 -8.39
N ALA A 426 -12.65 18.68 -8.09
CA ALA A 426 -13.88 18.22 -7.43
C ALA A 426 -13.78 16.85 -6.69
N HIS A 427 -12.61 16.52 -6.09
CA HIS A 427 -12.42 15.27 -5.32
C HIS A 427 -11.65 15.51 -4.01
N TYR A 428 -11.83 14.63 -3.03
CA TYR A 428 -11.55 14.86 -1.61
C TYR A 428 -10.73 13.73 -0.96
N GLU A 429 -9.82 14.07 -0.04
CA GLU A 429 -8.97 13.07 0.65
C GLU A 429 -9.72 12.44 1.83
N SER A 430 -9.92 11.12 1.78
CA SER A 430 -10.68 10.32 2.76
C SER A 430 -9.77 9.68 3.82
N PHE A 431 -8.80 8.86 3.41
CA PHE A 431 -8.03 7.95 4.29
C PHE A 431 -8.95 7.18 5.26
N ALA A 432 -9.84 6.35 4.70
CA ALA A 432 -10.86 5.62 5.47
C ALA A 432 -11.05 4.15 5.03
N GLN A 433 -11.84 3.39 5.77
CA GLN A 433 -12.25 2.01 5.42
C GLN A 433 -11.02 1.09 5.31
N GLY A 434 -10.33 0.86 6.42
CA GLY A 434 -9.13 0.01 6.49
C GLY A 434 -7.86 0.69 5.93
N ALA A 435 -7.76 2.02 6.04
CA ALA A 435 -6.66 2.79 5.44
C ALA A 435 -5.51 3.06 6.43
N ALA A 436 -4.26 3.02 5.94
CA ALA A 436 -3.08 3.26 6.79
C ALA A 436 -2.07 4.23 6.17
N LEU A 437 -1.53 5.15 6.97
CA LEU A 437 -0.71 6.29 6.53
C LEU A 437 0.60 6.40 7.33
N GLY A 438 1.74 6.48 6.62
CA GLY A 438 3.01 6.94 7.16
C GLY A 438 3.34 8.38 6.78
N TYR A 439 3.99 9.11 7.68
CA TYR A 439 4.33 10.52 7.46
C TYR A 439 5.54 10.65 6.52
N ARG A 440 5.29 10.72 5.22
CA ARG A 440 6.30 10.78 4.16
C ARG A 440 7.14 12.07 4.21
N PRO A 441 8.49 12.01 4.07
CA PRO A 441 9.34 10.83 3.95
C PRO A 441 9.99 10.37 5.28
N ILE A 442 9.44 10.79 6.43
CA ILE A 442 10.13 10.84 7.72
C ILE A 442 9.87 9.59 8.60
N ALA A 443 8.66 9.06 8.59
CA ALA A 443 8.26 7.96 9.46
C ALA A 443 7.39 6.93 8.71
N SER A 444 7.65 5.64 8.95
CA SER A 444 6.82 4.54 8.46
C SER A 444 5.46 4.51 9.16
N GLY A 445 4.40 4.14 8.44
CA GLY A 445 3.03 4.14 8.92
C GLY A 445 2.63 2.98 9.83
N GLY A 446 1.35 2.98 10.21
CA GLY A 446 0.73 1.95 11.05
C GLY A 446 0.16 0.77 10.28
N PHE A 447 -0.79 0.10 10.95
CA PHE A 447 -1.53 -1.05 10.45
C PHE A 447 -3.04 -0.86 10.68
N ALA A 448 -3.85 -0.98 9.64
CA ALA A 448 -5.31 -0.84 9.70
C ALA A 448 -6.04 -2.07 9.16
N LEU A 449 -7.16 -2.44 9.78
CA LEU A 449 -8.10 -3.46 9.34
C LEU A 449 -9.54 -2.95 9.50
N LEU A 450 -10.28 -2.83 8.39
CA LEU A 450 -11.74 -3.02 8.47
C LEU A 450 -11.99 -4.51 8.26
N LEU A 451 -12.73 -5.13 9.18
CA LEU A 451 -13.17 -6.52 9.09
C LEU A 451 -14.70 -6.52 9.16
N ASP A 452 -15.37 -6.82 8.06
CA ASP A 452 -16.77 -7.22 8.09
C ASP A 452 -16.90 -8.73 8.01
N LEU A 453 -18.08 -9.25 8.36
CA LEU A 453 -18.35 -10.68 8.45
C LEU A 453 -19.70 -11.13 7.87
N ARG A 454 -20.75 -10.30 7.84
CA ARG A 454 -22.05 -10.61 7.22
C ARG A 454 -22.91 -9.37 7.01
N GLY A 455 -23.25 -9.05 5.78
CA GLY A 455 -24.26 -8.04 5.50
C GLY A 455 -24.44 -7.82 4.01
N ASN A 456 -25.31 -6.88 3.61
CA ASN A 456 -25.37 -6.42 2.23
C ASN A 456 -24.89 -4.95 2.23
N ASP A 457 -23.59 -4.77 2.16
CA ASP A 457 -22.90 -3.62 2.76
C ASP A 457 -22.47 -2.57 1.74
N THR A 458 -22.35 -1.32 2.19
CA THR A 458 -22.16 -0.15 1.32
C THR A 458 -21.00 0.73 1.77
N TYR A 459 -19.88 0.56 1.08
CA TYR A 459 -18.64 1.29 1.30
C TYR A 459 -18.52 2.49 0.35
N ILE A 460 -18.67 3.71 0.87
CA ILE A 460 -18.62 4.98 0.11
C ILE A 460 -17.48 5.86 0.61
N ALA A 461 -16.52 6.17 -0.28
CA ALA A 461 -15.41 7.10 -0.04
C ALA A 461 -14.96 7.79 -1.36
N ASP A 462 -13.87 8.57 -1.33
CA ASP A 462 -13.34 9.29 -2.50
C ASP A 462 -11.85 8.92 -2.76
N ILE A 463 -10.88 9.61 -2.14
CA ILE A 463 -9.44 9.36 -2.36
C ILE A 463 -8.79 8.70 -1.13
N TYR A 464 -8.03 7.63 -1.35
CA TYR A 464 -7.39 6.78 -0.30
C TYR A 464 -8.42 6.08 0.59
N ALA A 465 -8.94 4.92 0.15
CA ALA A 465 -9.94 4.17 0.92
C ALA A 465 -9.86 2.65 0.71
N GLN A 466 -10.72 1.89 1.39
CA GLN A 466 -11.05 0.49 1.09
C GLN A 466 -9.78 -0.38 1.00
N GLY A 467 -9.12 -0.56 2.14
CA GLY A 467 -7.91 -1.39 2.28
C GLY A 467 -6.65 -0.79 1.66
N THR A 468 -6.45 0.53 1.76
CA THR A 468 -5.34 1.24 1.11
C THR A 468 -4.20 1.59 2.07
N GLY A 469 -2.96 1.29 1.66
CA GLY A 469 -1.75 1.70 2.37
C GLY A 469 -0.98 2.82 1.65
N TYR A 470 -0.58 3.85 2.40
CA TYR A 470 0.32 4.93 1.96
C TYR A 470 1.56 5.02 2.86
N TRP A 471 2.76 4.96 2.26
CA TRP A 471 4.08 5.14 2.91
C TRP A 471 4.42 4.22 4.09
N TYR A 472 4.98 3.05 3.77
CA TYR A 472 5.42 2.04 4.73
C TYR A 472 4.35 1.72 5.78
N SER A 473 3.13 1.52 5.32
CA SER A 473 1.97 1.12 6.10
C SER A 473 1.32 -0.13 5.49
N PHE A 474 0.41 -0.76 6.23
CA PHE A 474 -0.48 -1.80 5.71
C PHE A 474 -1.92 -1.44 6.06
N GLY A 475 -2.76 -1.26 5.04
CA GLY A 475 -4.22 -1.19 5.19
C GLY A 475 -4.86 -2.42 4.58
N ALA A 476 -5.92 -2.94 5.20
CA ALA A 476 -6.77 -3.95 4.60
C ALA A 476 -8.26 -3.70 4.88
N LEU A 477 -9.09 -4.02 3.91
CA LEU A 477 -10.51 -4.30 4.07
C LEU A 477 -10.68 -5.81 3.82
N TYR A 478 -11.43 -6.47 4.69
CA TYR A 478 -11.88 -7.84 4.54
C TYR A 478 -13.38 -7.87 4.73
N ASP A 479 -14.08 -8.50 3.80
CA ASP A 479 -15.51 -8.82 3.89
C ASP A 479 -15.67 -10.34 3.84
N ALA A 480 -16.83 -10.89 4.25
CA ALA A 480 -17.01 -12.33 4.41
C ALA A 480 -18.29 -12.98 3.85
N GLU A 481 -19.44 -12.30 3.85
CA GLU A 481 -20.72 -12.87 3.37
C GLU A 481 -21.75 -11.76 2.97
N GLY A 482 -21.95 -11.44 1.67
CA GLY A 482 -22.89 -10.36 1.30
C GLY A 482 -23.47 -10.26 -0.13
N GLU A 483 -23.84 -9.03 -0.55
CA GLU A 483 -24.06 -8.56 -1.94
C GLU A 483 -23.71 -7.05 -1.99
N ASP A 484 -22.43 -6.73 -2.19
CA ASP A 484 -21.81 -5.57 -1.56
C ASP A 484 -21.37 -4.48 -2.54
N LYS A 485 -21.25 -3.24 -2.04
CA LYS A 485 -21.08 -2.05 -2.88
C LYS A 485 -19.87 -1.20 -2.49
N TYR A 486 -18.76 -1.48 -3.16
CA TYR A 486 -17.51 -0.73 -3.06
C TYR A 486 -17.47 0.46 -4.02
N GLN A 487 -17.79 1.67 -3.52
CA GLN A 487 -17.73 2.91 -4.29
C GLN A 487 -16.62 3.84 -3.78
N ALA A 488 -15.58 4.03 -4.60
CA ALA A 488 -14.51 4.99 -4.36
C ALA A 488 -14.13 5.75 -5.65
N TYR A 489 -13.23 6.73 -5.55
CA TYR A 489 -12.64 7.38 -6.72
C TYR A 489 -11.23 6.86 -7.00
N GLN A 490 -10.23 7.20 -6.19
CA GLN A 490 -8.84 6.92 -6.56
C GLN A 490 -7.95 6.49 -5.40
N TYR A 491 -7.00 5.58 -5.69
CA TYR A 491 -6.18 4.93 -4.67
C TYR A 491 -7.05 4.18 -3.66
N ALA A 492 -7.84 3.22 -4.13
CA ALA A 492 -8.81 2.48 -3.31
C ALA A 492 -8.85 0.98 -3.66
N GLN A 493 -9.63 0.18 -2.92
CA GLN A 493 -9.91 -1.22 -3.24
C GLN A 493 -8.60 -2.04 -3.30
N GLY A 494 -7.91 -2.11 -2.16
CA GLY A 494 -6.66 -2.84 -1.99
C GLY A 494 -5.43 -2.16 -2.60
N SER A 495 -5.39 -0.82 -2.63
CA SER A 495 -4.29 -0.10 -3.28
C SER A 495 -3.04 0.04 -2.39
N GLY A 496 -1.87 -0.30 -2.93
CA GLY A 496 -0.59 -0.08 -2.27
C GLY A 496 0.12 1.14 -2.87
N VAL A 497 0.41 2.17 -2.08
CA VAL A 497 0.85 3.48 -2.58
C VAL A 497 2.14 3.96 -1.91
N HIS A 498 3.16 4.26 -2.72
CA HIS A 498 4.46 4.81 -2.29
C HIS A 498 5.11 4.01 -1.16
N LEU A 499 5.68 2.85 -1.48
CA LEU A 499 6.34 1.96 -0.52
C LEU A 499 5.41 1.38 0.57
N ALA A 500 4.18 0.99 0.23
CA ALA A 500 3.20 0.46 1.19
C ALA A 500 2.42 -0.76 0.66
N GLN A 501 1.56 -1.30 1.53
CA GLN A 501 0.76 -2.50 1.33
C GLN A 501 -0.74 -2.16 1.39
N GLY A 502 -1.51 -2.59 0.39
CA GLY A 502 -2.98 -2.57 0.41
C GLY A 502 -3.56 -3.94 0.08
N LEU A 503 -4.69 -4.27 0.70
CA LEU A 503 -5.48 -5.47 0.44
C LEU A 503 -6.97 -5.15 0.52
N LEU A 504 -7.74 -5.52 -0.50
CA LEU A 504 -9.17 -5.80 -0.36
C LEU A 504 -9.33 -7.31 -0.55
N TRP A 505 -10.06 -7.96 0.34
CA TRP A 505 -10.34 -9.39 0.25
C TRP A 505 -11.82 -9.64 0.51
N ASP A 506 -12.53 -9.99 -0.56
CA ASP A 506 -13.90 -10.45 -0.53
C ASP A 506 -13.97 -11.99 -0.62
N LYS A 507 -15.15 -12.55 -0.37
CA LYS A 507 -15.36 -13.92 0.07
C LYS A 507 -16.57 -14.60 -0.57
N GLN A 508 -17.70 -13.91 -0.68
CA GLN A 508 -18.90 -14.36 -1.40
C GLN A 508 -19.90 -13.20 -1.56
N GLY A 509 -20.38 -12.97 -2.78
CA GLY A 509 -21.44 -12.00 -3.05
C GLY A 509 -21.96 -11.99 -4.49
N ASP A 510 -22.46 -10.86 -4.97
CA ASP A 510 -22.93 -10.59 -6.34
C ASP A 510 -22.64 -9.08 -6.63
N ASP A 511 -21.36 -8.71 -6.59
CA ASP A 511 -20.88 -7.46 -5.98
C ASP A 511 -20.57 -6.31 -6.95
N ILE A 512 -20.47 -5.08 -6.45
CA ILE A 512 -20.37 -3.86 -7.26
C ILE A 512 -19.16 -2.99 -6.87
N TYR A 513 -18.07 -3.15 -7.64
CA TYR A 513 -16.80 -2.45 -7.46
C TYR A 513 -16.64 -1.27 -8.42
N VAL A 514 -16.85 -0.05 -7.93
CA VAL A 514 -16.69 1.19 -8.72
C VAL A 514 -15.46 1.98 -8.27
N SER A 515 -14.56 2.25 -9.22
CA SER A 515 -13.42 3.16 -9.04
C SER A 515 -13.10 4.00 -10.29
N HIS A 516 -12.25 5.01 -10.14
CA HIS A 516 -11.59 5.70 -11.25
C HIS A 516 -10.22 5.10 -11.54
N GLY A 517 -9.29 5.09 -10.58
CA GLY A 517 -7.97 4.56 -10.90
C GLY A 517 -6.99 4.36 -9.76
N VAL A 518 -5.83 3.77 -10.07
CA VAL A 518 -4.84 3.36 -9.07
C VAL A 518 -5.48 2.48 -7.99
N SER A 519 -6.48 1.67 -8.37
CA SER A 519 -7.37 0.92 -7.47
C SER A 519 -7.46 -0.57 -7.85
N GLN A 520 -8.26 -1.36 -7.13
CA GLN A 520 -8.58 -2.76 -7.46
C GLN A 520 -7.31 -3.61 -7.63
N GLY A 521 -6.55 -3.74 -6.53
CA GLY A 521 -5.29 -4.45 -6.49
C GLY A 521 -4.11 -3.72 -7.15
N CYS A 522 -4.22 -2.42 -7.40
CA CYS A 522 -3.14 -1.62 -7.95
C CYS A 522 -2.03 -1.32 -6.92
N GLY A 523 -0.79 -1.59 -7.31
CA GLY A 523 0.41 -1.11 -6.64
C GLY A 523 1.05 0.07 -7.39
N HIS A 524 1.53 1.05 -6.63
CA HIS A 524 2.14 2.27 -7.14
C HIS A 524 3.41 2.65 -6.37
N ASP A 525 4.54 2.81 -7.07
CA ASP A 525 5.80 3.35 -6.51
C ASP A 525 6.48 2.45 -5.44
N ILE A 526 6.99 1.29 -5.88
CA ILE A 526 7.58 0.20 -5.05
C ILE A 526 6.62 -0.29 -3.94
N ALA A 527 5.36 -0.51 -4.29
CA ALA A 527 4.29 -0.91 -3.39
C ALA A 527 3.55 -2.16 -3.89
N SER A 528 2.75 -2.79 -3.03
CA SER A 528 1.95 -3.97 -3.34
C SER A 528 0.48 -3.68 -3.07
N GLY A 529 -0.33 -3.66 -4.13
CA GLY A 529 -1.79 -3.77 -4.01
C GLY A 529 -2.23 -5.18 -4.33
N ILE A 530 -3.27 -5.65 -3.64
CA ILE A 530 -3.96 -6.92 -3.89
C ILE A 530 -5.47 -6.68 -3.77
N LEU A 531 -6.23 -7.17 -4.75
CA LEU A 531 -7.65 -7.50 -4.60
C LEU A 531 -7.79 -9.01 -4.80
N VAL A 532 -8.51 -9.66 -3.90
CA VAL A 532 -8.98 -11.05 -4.06
C VAL A 532 -10.49 -11.03 -3.85
N ASP A 533 -11.23 -11.49 -4.84
CA ASP A 533 -12.59 -12.01 -4.67
C ASP A 533 -12.52 -13.54 -4.61
N GLU A 534 -13.46 -14.23 -3.96
CA GLU A 534 -13.48 -15.70 -3.92
C GLU A 534 -14.69 -16.39 -4.58
N ALA A 535 -15.82 -15.69 -4.78
CA ALA A 535 -17.01 -16.20 -5.47
C ALA A 535 -18.13 -15.15 -5.65
N GLY A 536 -18.57 -14.87 -6.89
CA GLY A 536 -19.74 -13.99 -7.13
C GLY A 536 -20.34 -14.03 -8.54
N ASN A 537 -20.88 -12.90 -9.01
CA ASN A 537 -21.33 -12.64 -10.40
C ASN A 537 -21.14 -11.14 -10.74
N ASP A 538 -19.91 -10.66 -10.62
CA ASP A 538 -19.67 -9.31 -10.07
C ASP A 538 -19.55 -8.20 -11.13
N SER A 539 -19.45 -6.94 -10.69
CA SER A 539 -19.40 -5.77 -11.56
C SER A 539 -18.29 -4.79 -11.22
N TYR A 540 -17.15 -4.99 -11.88
CA TYR A 540 -15.97 -4.18 -11.72
C TYR A 540 -15.88 -3.06 -12.77
N GLN A 541 -15.84 -1.82 -12.31
CA GLN A 541 -15.82 -0.62 -13.13
C GLN A 541 -14.61 0.26 -12.77
N ALA A 542 -13.80 0.62 -13.78
CA ALA A 542 -12.60 1.43 -13.61
C ALA A 542 -12.30 2.36 -14.80
N GLU A 543 -11.64 3.49 -14.53
CA GLU A 543 -11.11 4.39 -15.57
C GLU A 543 -9.74 3.94 -16.08
N SER A 544 -8.72 3.89 -15.22
CA SER A 544 -7.35 3.54 -15.61
C SER A 544 -6.47 3.05 -14.46
N LEU A 545 -5.45 2.24 -14.76
CA LEU A 545 -4.52 1.67 -13.77
C LEU A 545 -5.21 0.99 -12.58
N SER A 546 -6.19 0.12 -12.89
CA SER A 546 -6.91 -0.74 -11.96
C SER A 546 -7.07 -2.15 -12.57
N LEU A 547 -7.73 -3.05 -11.83
CA LEU A 547 -7.88 -4.47 -12.19
C LEU A 547 -6.51 -5.15 -12.29
N GLY A 548 -5.78 -5.15 -11.17
CA GLY A 548 -4.47 -5.80 -11.05
C GLY A 548 -3.34 -5.14 -11.85
N ALA A 549 -3.60 -3.96 -12.41
CA ALA A 549 -2.61 -3.15 -13.11
C ALA A 549 -1.85 -2.24 -12.15
N GLY A 550 -0.59 -1.94 -12.47
CA GLY A 550 0.25 -1.08 -11.63
C GLY A 550 1.42 -0.43 -12.37
N ASN A 551 2.17 0.42 -11.68
CA ASN A 551 3.35 1.07 -12.27
C ASN A 551 4.43 1.46 -11.25
N ALA A 552 5.56 1.95 -11.77
CA ALA A 552 6.66 2.51 -10.98
C ALA A 552 7.25 1.56 -9.91
N ASN A 553 7.56 0.33 -10.33
CA ASN A 553 8.29 -0.71 -9.59
C ASN A 553 7.43 -1.53 -8.60
N ALA A 554 6.12 -1.55 -8.82
CA ALA A 554 5.14 -2.19 -7.95
C ALA A 554 4.82 -3.66 -8.30
N ILE A 555 4.10 -4.28 -7.38
CA ILE A 555 3.36 -5.54 -7.54
C ILE A 555 1.87 -5.21 -7.51
N SER A 556 1.11 -5.81 -8.40
CA SER A 556 -0.33 -5.56 -8.55
C SER A 556 -1.01 -6.87 -8.92
N ILE A 557 -2.00 -7.24 -8.12
CA ILE A 557 -2.67 -8.53 -8.19
C ILE A 557 -4.16 -8.28 -8.04
N PHE A 558 -4.93 -8.74 -9.02
CA PHE A 558 -6.37 -8.89 -8.97
C PHE A 558 -6.65 -10.36 -9.26
N LEU A 559 -7.27 -11.04 -8.31
CA LEU A 559 -7.74 -12.41 -8.44
C LEU A 559 -9.26 -12.43 -8.29
N ASP A 560 -9.92 -13.02 -9.28
CA ASP A 560 -11.32 -13.45 -9.24
C ASP A 560 -11.32 -14.97 -9.50
N LEU A 561 -12.16 -15.75 -8.81
CA LEU A 561 -11.98 -17.20 -8.66
C LEU A 561 -13.15 -18.08 -9.12
N ILE A 562 -14.39 -17.61 -9.00
CA ILE A 562 -15.62 -18.34 -9.37
C ILE A 562 -16.74 -17.32 -9.63
N GLY A 563 -17.15 -17.10 -10.87
CA GLY A 563 -18.30 -16.23 -11.13
C GLY A 563 -18.90 -16.30 -12.53
N SER A 564 -19.36 -15.16 -13.05
CA SER A 564 -19.74 -14.93 -14.45
C SER A 564 -19.79 -13.42 -14.75
N ASP A 565 -18.62 -12.80 -14.68
CA ASP A 565 -18.47 -11.46 -14.10
C ASP A 565 -18.34 -10.35 -15.15
N SER A 566 -18.42 -9.09 -14.76
CA SER A 566 -18.51 -7.95 -15.69
C SER A 566 -17.41 -6.92 -15.47
N TYR A 567 -16.51 -6.79 -16.44
CA TYR A 567 -15.27 -6.04 -16.33
C TYR A 567 -15.23 -4.84 -17.29
N ILE A 568 -15.50 -3.64 -16.77
CA ILE A 568 -15.60 -2.38 -17.55
C ILE A 568 -14.41 -1.47 -17.25
N ALA A 569 -13.37 -1.56 -18.08
CA ALA A 569 -12.23 -0.65 -18.05
C ALA A 569 -12.29 0.40 -19.18
N LYS A 570 -12.40 1.69 -18.83
CA LYS A 570 -12.47 2.79 -19.81
C LYS A 570 -11.17 2.99 -20.58
N ASN A 571 -10.01 2.81 -19.94
CA ASN A 571 -8.68 2.86 -20.56
C ASN A 571 -8.03 1.47 -20.62
N THR A 572 -8.44 0.68 -21.60
CA THR A 572 -7.96 -0.70 -21.84
C THR A 572 -6.48 -0.80 -22.27
N THR A 573 -5.66 0.24 -22.08
CA THR A 573 -4.23 0.25 -22.40
C THR A 573 -3.32 0.22 -21.17
N ASN A 574 -3.88 0.45 -19.97
CA ASN A 574 -3.13 0.43 -18.71
C ASN A 574 -3.91 -0.20 -17.53
N THR A 575 -4.97 -0.95 -17.79
CA THR A 575 -5.75 -1.74 -16.81
C THR A 575 -5.54 -3.24 -17.00
N MET A 576 -6.32 -4.09 -16.28
CA MET A 576 -6.47 -5.52 -16.57
C MET A 576 -5.12 -6.25 -16.64
N GLY A 577 -4.34 -6.08 -15.55
CA GLY A 577 -3.04 -6.71 -15.36
C GLY A 577 -1.86 -6.03 -16.06
N TYR A 578 -2.04 -4.82 -16.60
CA TYR A 578 -0.93 -4.03 -17.14
C TYR A 578 0.16 -3.74 -16.09
N SER A 579 1.42 -3.77 -16.52
CA SER A 579 2.53 -3.19 -15.76
C SER A 579 3.52 -2.50 -16.71
N ASP A 580 4.34 -1.58 -16.22
CA ASP A 580 5.40 -0.96 -17.04
C ASP A 580 6.82 -1.35 -16.63
N PHE A 581 7.82 -0.78 -17.31
CA PHE A 581 9.22 -0.90 -16.94
C PHE A 581 9.81 0.51 -16.77
N ARG A 582 9.91 0.95 -15.51
CA ARG A 582 10.47 2.24 -15.13
C ARG A 582 11.67 2.02 -14.22
N ARG A 583 12.52 3.05 -14.11
CA ARG A 583 13.68 3.09 -13.21
C ARG A 583 14.54 1.82 -13.24
N ASN A 584 14.65 1.20 -14.43
CA ASN A 584 15.40 -0.03 -14.73
C ASN A 584 15.09 -1.25 -13.82
N TYR A 585 13.84 -1.37 -13.33
CA TYR A 585 13.39 -2.40 -12.38
C TYR A 585 12.10 -3.07 -12.90
N GLY A 586 11.98 -4.38 -12.73
CA GLY A 586 10.82 -5.16 -13.17
C GLY A 586 9.59 -4.96 -12.27
N MET A 587 8.40 -5.20 -12.80
CA MET A 587 7.13 -5.10 -12.08
C MET A 587 6.37 -6.43 -12.24
N ILE A 588 5.26 -6.57 -11.53
CA ILE A 588 4.31 -7.67 -11.76
C ILE A 588 2.91 -7.03 -11.76
N GLY A 589 2.20 -7.17 -12.88
CA GLY A 589 0.78 -6.86 -12.98
C GLY A 589 0.04 -8.13 -13.37
N ILE A 590 -0.97 -8.52 -12.59
CA ILE A 590 -1.76 -9.74 -12.78
C ILE A 590 -3.22 -9.36 -12.62
N PHE A 591 -3.96 -9.43 -13.72
CA PHE A 591 -5.37 -9.74 -13.70
C PHE A 591 -5.48 -11.25 -13.94
N ALA A 592 -6.10 -11.96 -13.02
CA ALA A 592 -6.43 -13.36 -13.17
C ALA A 592 -7.88 -13.60 -12.77
N ASP A 593 -8.66 -14.05 -13.75
CA ASP A 593 -10.08 -14.39 -13.67
C ASP A 593 -10.27 -15.92 -13.82
N GLY A 594 -11.31 -16.47 -13.20
CA GLY A 594 -11.46 -17.90 -12.93
C GLY A 594 -12.89 -18.42 -12.95
N ASN A 595 -13.15 -19.42 -13.80
CA ASN A 595 -14.38 -20.23 -13.81
C ASN A 595 -15.72 -19.47 -14.06
N GLY A 596 -15.83 -18.63 -15.09
CA GLY A 596 -17.11 -18.00 -15.46
C GLY A 596 -17.48 -17.96 -16.95
N VAL A 597 -18.50 -17.16 -17.27
CA VAL A 597 -18.95 -16.78 -18.62
C VAL A 597 -19.16 -15.26 -18.70
N ASP A 598 -18.03 -14.58 -18.76
CA ASP A 598 -17.79 -13.20 -18.31
C ASP A 598 -17.91 -12.15 -19.45
N ILE A 599 -18.17 -10.90 -19.07
CA ILE A 599 -18.50 -9.79 -19.95
C ILE A 599 -17.40 -8.72 -19.88
N TYR A 600 -16.46 -8.82 -20.81
CA TYR A 600 -15.40 -7.83 -20.98
C TYR A 600 -15.86 -6.63 -21.82
N GLY A 601 -15.81 -5.42 -21.25
CA GLY A 601 -16.05 -4.16 -21.97
C GLY A 601 -14.95 -3.76 -22.96
N SER A 602 -14.13 -4.71 -23.43
CA SER A 602 -12.85 -4.46 -24.07
C SER A 602 -12.55 -5.41 -25.24
N GLN A 603 -11.26 -5.69 -25.52
CA GLN A 603 -10.89 -6.69 -26.52
C GLN A 603 -11.17 -8.12 -26.05
N LEU A 604 -11.21 -8.32 -24.75
CA LEU A 604 -10.92 -9.58 -24.10
C LEU A 604 -12.12 -10.53 -24.19
N LYS A 605 -11.91 -11.81 -23.88
CA LYS A 605 -12.94 -12.85 -23.95
C LYS A 605 -12.61 -13.95 -22.99
N ASN A 606 -13.69 -14.56 -22.47
CA ASN A 606 -13.70 -15.82 -21.75
C ASN A 606 -12.59 -16.73 -22.21
N ASN A 607 -11.98 -17.33 -21.21
CA ASN A 607 -10.99 -18.35 -21.35
C ASN A 607 -9.83 -17.85 -22.21
N SER A 608 -9.20 -16.69 -21.93
CA SER A 608 -8.03 -16.26 -22.70
C SER A 608 -6.85 -15.65 -21.93
N PHE A 609 -5.65 -15.90 -22.46
CA PHE A 609 -4.37 -15.39 -21.96
C PHE A 609 -3.78 -14.35 -22.91
N THR A 610 -3.39 -13.19 -22.39
CA THR A 610 -2.65 -12.15 -23.12
C THR A 610 -1.59 -11.49 -22.22
N LEU A 611 -0.35 -11.42 -22.70
CA LEU A 611 0.66 -10.54 -22.11
C LEU A 611 0.32 -9.08 -22.49
N GLN A 612 -0.14 -8.31 -21.50
CA GLN A 612 -0.44 -6.88 -21.64
C GLN A 612 0.84 -6.03 -21.70
N SER A 613 1.93 -6.52 -21.10
CA SER A 613 3.24 -5.86 -21.14
C SER A 613 4.38 -6.88 -21.03
N THR A 614 5.59 -6.41 -20.72
CA THR A 614 6.74 -7.31 -20.45
C THR A 614 6.50 -8.20 -19.23
N PHE A 615 5.79 -7.69 -18.22
CA PHE A 615 5.52 -8.38 -16.95
C PHE A 615 4.07 -8.14 -16.48
N GLY A 616 3.18 -7.93 -17.45
CA GLY A 616 1.78 -7.61 -17.25
C GLY A 616 0.94 -8.68 -17.92
N LEU A 617 -0.02 -9.22 -17.18
CA LEU A 617 -0.77 -10.41 -17.52
C LEU A 617 -2.27 -10.16 -17.41
N PHE A 618 -2.96 -10.35 -18.53
CA PHE A 618 -4.36 -10.76 -18.50
C PHE A 618 -4.39 -12.29 -18.60
N LEU A 619 -4.90 -12.93 -17.56
CA LEU A 619 -5.37 -14.30 -17.61
C LEU A 619 -6.85 -14.30 -17.27
N ASP A 620 -7.60 -14.99 -18.10
CA ASP A 620 -8.96 -15.41 -17.88
C ASP A 620 -8.94 -16.90 -18.25
N GLN A 621 -9.36 -17.74 -17.33
CA GLN A 621 -9.30 -19.19 -17.47
C GLN A 621 -10.31 -19.87 -16.54
N ASP A 622 -11.43 -20.39 -17.09
CA ASP A 622 -11.98 -21.65 -16.56
C ASP A 622 -10.80 -22.59 -16.45
N ILE A 623 -10.60 -23.16 -15.26
CA ILE A 623 -9.43 -23.95 -14.89
C ILE A 623 -9.20 -25.13 -15.89
N LEU A 624 -10.15 -25.41 -16.81
CA LEU A 624 -10.03 -26.17 -18.06
C LEU A 624 -9.31 -25.50 -19.29
N HIS A 625 -9.94 -24.76 -20.24
CA HIS A 625 -9.34 -24.52 -21.61
C HIS A 625 -9.76 -23.29 -22.52
N PRO A 626 -8.86 -22.72 -23.40
CA PRO A 626 -8.89 -21.28 -23.80
C PRO A 626 -9.05 -20.80 -25.30
N SER A 627 -9.64 -19.59 -25.59
CA SER A 627 -9.24 -18.43 -26.51
C SER A 627 -10.34 -17.73 -27.42
N THR A 628 -10.41 -16.45 -27.94
CA THR A 628 -9.74 -15.07 -27.82
C THR A 628 -10.41 -13.88 -28.65
N LEU A 629 -10.37 -12.59 -28.18
CA LEU A 629 -10.16 -11.21 -28.83
C LEU A 629 -11.11 -10.40 -29.86
N SER A 630 -11.40 -9.04 -29.68
CA SER A 630 -11.63 -7.85 -30.65
C SER A 630 -12.02 -6.38 -30.07
N ILE A 631 -11.42 -5.17 -30.42
CA ILE A 631 -11.75 -3.75 -29.85
C ILE A 631 -11.38 -2.44 -30.68
N ALA A 632 -11.80 -1.18 -30.30
CA ALA A 632 -11.11 0.17 -30.46
C ALA A 632 -11.78 1.46 -29.79
N THR A 633 -11.07 2.63 -29.61
CA THR A 633 -11.44 3.91 -28.84
C THR A 633 -10.83 5.28 -29.34
N THR A 634 -11.11 6.51 -28.74
CA THR A 634 -10.26 7.81 -28.73
C THR A 634 -10.85 9.10 -27.99
N ASN A 635 -10.07 10.22 -27.76
CA ASN A 635 -10.25 11.36 -26.76
C ASN A 635 -10.04 12.87 -27.25
N GLN A 636 -10.09 13.92 -26.34
CA GLN A 636 -9.94 15.42 -26.56
C GLN A 636 -9.04 16.23 -25.51
N THR A 637 -9.08 17.60 -25.43
CA THR A 637 -7.96 18.54 -24.97
C THR A 637 -8.34 19.87 -24.20
N ASN A 638 -7.37 20.63 -23.57
CA ASN A 638 -7.55 21.88 -22.71
C ASN A 638 -6.48 23.07 -22.87
N ILE A 639 -6.46 24.13 -21.99
CA ILE A 639 -5.94 25.55 -22.20
C ILE A 639 -4.96 26.12 -21.07
N ASN A 640 -4.35 27.35 -21.18
CA ASN A 640 -3.16 27.92 -20.46
C ASN A 640 -3.23 29.36 -19.80
N GLU A 641 -2.19 29.77 -19.03
CA GLU A 641 -1.92 31.11 -18.37
C GLU A 641 -0.38 31.57 -18.43
N PRO A 642 0.13 32.65 -17.74
CA PRO A 642 1.49 33.26 -17.95
C PRO A 642 2.57 33.14 -16.81
N LEU A 643 3.78 33.74 -17.01
CA LEU A 643 5.09 33.39 -16.39
C LEU A 643 5.84 34.51 -15.58
N SER A 644 6.86 34.13 -14.79
CA SER A 644 7.76 35.01 -13.99
C SER A 644 9.18 35.24 -14.61
N GLN A 645 10.07 35.98 -13.92
CA GLN A 645 11.42 36.36 -14.41
C GLN A 645 12.62 36.13 -13.45
N ASN A 646 12.42 35.97 -12.14
CA ASN A 646 13.51 35.77 -11.16
C ASN A 646 13.95 34.29 -11.08
N ILE A 647 15.23 33.99 -10.80
CA ILE A 647 15.78 32.61 -10.80
C ILE A 647 15.04 31.71 -9.80
N ASP A 648 14.99 32.10 -8.53
CA ASP A 648 14.37 31.30 -7.47
C ASP A 648 12.89 31.05 -7.78
N SER A 649 12.16 32.11 -8.15
CA SER A 649 10.75 32.06 -8.54
C SER A 649 10.51 31.16 -9.76
N LEU A 650 11.41 31.21 -10.75
CA LEU A 650 11.38 30.36 -11.93
C LEU A 650 11.73 28.90 -11.60
N PHE A 651 12.59 28.63 -10.61
CA PHE A 651 12.86 27.26 -10.16
C PHE A 651 11.65 26.65 -9.44
N ILE A 652 10.91 27.44 -8.66
CA ILE A 652 9.65 26.97 -8.08
C ILE A 652 8.59 26.77 -9.18
N GLN A 653 8.46 27.68 -10.16
CA GLN A 653 7.59 27.46 -11.33
C GLN A 653 8.02 26.22 -12.17
N ALA A 654 9.32 25.96 -12.30
CA ALA A 654 9.88 24.79 -12.99
C ALA A 654 9.71 23.46 -12.22
N SER A 655 9.33 23.52 -10.94
CA SER A 655 9.05 22.38 -10.06
C SER A 655 7.61 22.37 -9.51
N ALA A 656 6.73 23.21 -10.05
CA ALA A 656 5.33 23.27 -9.67
C ALA A 656 4.59 21.95 -9.95
N ALA A 657 3.70 21.58 -9.03
CA ALA A 657 2.94 20.33 -9.09
C ALA A 657 1.47 20.46 -9.55
N PRO A 658 0.68 21.46 -9.09
CA PRO A 658 -0.76 21.48 -9.36
C PRO A 658 -1.07 21.45 -10.85
N GLN A 659 -2.10 20.69 -11.24
CA GLN A 659 -2.48 20.52 -12.66
C GLN A 659 -2.73 21.89 -13.33
N LYS A 660 -3.37 22.81 -12.59
CA LYS A 660 -3.63 24.21 -12.98
C LYS A 660 -2.40 25.11 -13.21
N TYR A 661 -1.17 24.60 -13.05
CA TYR A 661 0.08 25.33 -13.36
C TYR A 661 1.02 24.58 -14.33
N GLN A 662 0.65 23.41 -14.85
CA GLN A 662 1.55 22.59 -15.68
C GLN A 662 2.03 23.28 -16.98
N TYR A 663 1.22 24.17 -17.57
CA TYR A 663 1.61 24.96 -18.75
C TYR A 663 2.82 25.88 -18.48
N ASN A 664 3.03 26.31 -17.23
CA ASN A 664 4.14 27.19 -16.84
C ASN A 664 5.46 26.43 -16.63
N VAL A 665 5.42 25.12 -16.40
CA VAL A 665 6.60 24.32 -16.02
C VAL A 665 7.66 24.30 -17.12
N ILE A 666 7.27 24.03 -18.38
CA ILE A 666 8.22 23.99 -19.51
C ILE A 666 8.79 25.38 -19.84
N PRO A 667 7.99 26.45 -19.99
CA PRO A 667 8.53 27.78 -20.25
C PRO A 667 9.39 28.33 -19.10
N ALA A 668 9.05 28.04 -17.83
CA ALA A 668 9.90 28.43 -16.70
C ALA A 668 11.27 27.72 -16.74
N ARG A 669 11.29 26.42 -17.11
CA ARG A 669 12.54 25.69 -17.35
C ARG A 669 13.35 26.31 -18.50
N ASN A 670 12.70 26.70 -19.60
CA ASN A 670 13.38 27.37 -20.72
C ASN A 670 13.96 28.73 -20.30
N ALA A 671 13.25 29.49 -19.45
CA ALA A 671 13.75 30.75 -18.89
C ALA A 671 14.98 30.55 -17.99
N LEU A 672 15.03 29.49 -17.15
CA LEU A 672 16.23 29.14 -16.39
C LEU A 672 17.41 28.78 -17.29
N ILE A 673 17.17 27.99 -18.34
CA ILE A 673 18.21 27.61 -19.33
C ILE A 673 18.80 28.87 -19.99
N SER A 674 17.97 29.86 -20.33
CA SER A 674 18.42 31.13 -20.92
C SER A 674 19.30 32.00 -20.01
N LYS A 675 19.33 31.72 -18.69
CA LYS A 675 20.19 32.42 -17.71
C LYS A 675 21.56 31.76 -17.50
N GLY A 676 21.81 30.60 -18.11
CA GLY A 676 23.15 30.01 -18.20
C GLY A 676 23.86 29.84 -16.86
N MET A 677 25.02 30.49 -16.70
CA MET A 677 25.90 30.34 -15.54
C MET A 677 25.23 30.71 -14.20
N ASP A 678 24.41 31.76 -14.16
CA ASP A 678 23.72 32.19 -12.94
C ASP A 678 22.76 31.10 -12.44
N ALA A 679 22.08 30.42 -13.38
CA ALA A 679 21.24 29.28 -13.07
C ALA A 679 22.09 28.07 -12.62
N ILE A 680 23.25 27.80 -13.22
CA ILE A 680 24.13 26.69 -12.81
C ILE A 680 24.61 26.87 -11.36
N LEU A 681 25.03 28.08 -10.98
CA LEU A 681 25.49 28.39 -9.63
C LEU A 681 24.36 28.30 -8.59
N PHE A 682 23.12 28.64 -8.95
CA PHE A 682 21.96 28.39 -8.09
C PHE A 682 21.64 26.89 -7.97
N LEU A 683 21.58 26.18 -9.11
CA LEU A 683 21.15 24.78 -9.17
C LEU A 683 22.10 23.83 -8.44
N SER A 684 23.40 24.13 -8.37
CA SER A 684 24.37 23.34 -7.57
C SER A 684 24.00 23.29 -6.09
N THR A 685 23.48 24.39 -5.52
CA THR A 685 23.00 24.44 -4.13
C THR A 685 21.81 23.51 -3.86
N LYS A 686 21.14 23.02 -4.91
CA LYS A 686 19.94 22.16 -4.83
C LYS A 686 20.23 20.69 -5.07
N PHE A 687 21.47 20.28 -5.33
CA PHE A 687 21.82 18.87 -5.60
C PHE A 687 21.43 17.92 -4.44
N GLY A 688 21.45 18.43 -3.21
CA GLY A 688 21.03 17.71 -2.00
C GLY A 688 19.53 17.79 -1.66
N THR A 689 18.68 18.32 -2.54
CA THR A 689 17.25 18.51 -2.24
C THR A 689 16.52 17.20 -1.93
N GLU A 690 15.74 17.20 -0.84
CA GLU A 690 14.83 16.12 -0.48
C GLU A 690 13.54 16.13 -1.34
N SER A 691 13.24 17.24 -2.04
CA SER A 691 12.04 17.40 -2.86
C SER A 691 12.16 16.66 -4.20
N PRO A 692 11.31 15.64 -4.49
CA PRO A 692 11.32 14.95 -5.78
C PRO A 692 10.97 15.89 -6.96
N ARG A 693 10.25 16.99 -6.68
CA ARG A 693 9.84 17.99 -7.68
C ARG A 693 11.03 18.86 -8.10
N GLU A 694 11.83 19.30 -7.14
CA GLU A 694 13.10 20.01 -7.38
C GLU A 694 14.12 19.08 -8.06
N ARG A 695 14.18 17.80 -7.65
CA ARG A 695 15.00 16.75 -8.29
C ARG A 695 14.65 16.58 -9.76
N LEU A 696 13.36 16.48 -10.12
CA LEU A 696 12.88 16.38 -11.50
C LEU A 696 13.17 17.65 -12.33
N ALA A 697 13.17 18.84 -11.71
CA ALA A 697 13.58 20.08 -12.37
C ALA A 697 15.09 20.06 -12.68
N LEU A 698 15.93 19.70 -11.70
CA LEU A 698 17.38 19.52 -11.89
C LEU A 698 17.70 18.49 -12.99
N ASP A 699 16.99 17.36 -12.99
CA ASP A 699 17.12 16.29 -13.98
C ASP A 699 16.81 16.73 -15.42
N TYR A 700 15.99 17.77 -15.61
CA TYR A 700 15.66 18.37 -16.89
C TYR A 700 16.64 19.50 -17.27
N LEU A 701 17.03 20.33 -16.30
CA LEU A 701 17.79 21.56 -16.51
C LEU A 701 19.28 21.28 -16.77
N LEU A 702 19.91 20.42 -15.97
CA LEU A 702 21.36 20.20 -16.08
C LEU A 702 21.80 19.60 -17.42
N PRO A 703 21.11 18.61 -18.03
CA PRO A 703 21.49 18.11 -19.35
C PRO A 703 21.45 19.18 -20.44
N LYS A 704 20.46 20.08 -20.41
CA LYS A 704 20.35 21.18 -21.38
C LYS A 704 21.37 22.30 -21.14
N LEU A 705 21.74 22.56 -19.88
CA LEU A 705 22.83 23.49 -19.55
C LEU A 705 24.21 22.89 -19.88
N TYR A 706 24.38 21.57 -19.76
CA TYR A 706 25.62 20.87 -20.10
C TYR A 706 26.00 20.98 -21.59
N GLU A 707 25.02 21.11 -22.49
CA GLU A 707 25.25 21.37 -23.92
C GLU A 707 26.05 22.67 -24.19
N ALA A 708 26.00 23.65 -23.27
CA ALA A 708 26.71 24.93 -23.39
C ALA A 708 27.82 25.15 -22.33
N TYR A 709 27.75 24.47 -21.18
CA TYR A 709 28.61 24.72 -20.01
C TYR A 709 29.28 23.43 -19.47
N ALA A 710 29.65 22.53 -20.38
CA ALA A 710 30.14 21.17 -20.07
C ALA A 710 31.26 21.12 -19.02
N ASP A 711 32.35 21.88 -19.18
CA ASP A 711 33.51 21.82 -18.27
C ASP A 711 33.15 22.27 -16.83
N THR A 712 32.35 23.33 -16.69
CA THR A 712 31.95 23.85 -15.38
C THR A 712 31.02 22.89 -14.65
N ILE A 713 30.00 22.37 -15.34
CA ILE A 713 29.09 21.37 -14.76
C ILE A 713 29.84 20.07 -14.47
N GLN A 714 30.80 19.68 -15.31
CA GLN A 714 31.67 18.53 -15.04
C GLN A 714 32.52 18.73 -13.77
N SER A 715 33.12 19.90 -13.54
CA SER A 715 33.85 20.16 -12.29
C SER A 715 32.93 20.03 -11.09
N ILE A 716 31.83 20.80 -11.06
CA ILE A 716 30.88 20.83 -9.93
C ILE A 716 30.35 19.43 -9.62
N LEU A 717 30.07 18.60 -10.64
CA LEU A 717 29.63 17.23 -10.45
C LEU A 717 30.73 16.32 -9.91
N LEU A 718 31.97 16.41 -10.39
CA LEU A 718 33.11 15.64 -9.86
C LEU A 718 33.40 16.02 -8.41
N ASP A 719 33.44 17.32 -8.11
CA ASP A 719 33.64 17.86 -6.75
C ASP A 719 32.51 17.39 -5.80
N SER A 720 31.29 17.22 -6.32
CA SER A 720 30.12 16.74 -5.56
C SER A 720 30.12 15.23 -5.29
N LEU A 721 30.98 14.42 -5.94
CA LEU A 721 31.08 12.98 -5.66
C LEU A 721 31.70 12.71 -4.29
N GLU A 722 32.65 13.54 -3.87
CA GLU A 722 33.33 13.42 -2.57
C GLU A 722 32.53 14.07 -1.42
N SER A 723 31.26 14.45 -1.65
CA SER A 723 30.39 15.01 -0.62
C SER A 723 29.93 13.97 0.40
N GLU A 724 30.09 14.22 1.70
CA GLU A 724 29.53 13.38 2.76
C GLU A 724 27.99 13.35 2.77
N THR A 725 27.33 14.29 2.09
CA THR A 725 25.86 14.30 1.99
C THR A 725 25.39 13.29 0.94
N TYR A 726 24.83 12.16 1.39
CA TYR A 726 24.31 11.07 0.55
C TYR A 726 23.44 11.56 -0.62
N ALA A 727 22.54 12.52 -0.39
CA ALA A 727 21.65 13.06 -1.43
C ALA A 727 22.41 13.82 -2.56
N VAL A 728 23.53 14.47 -2.22
CA VAL A 728 24.45 15.16 -3.15
C VAL A 728 25.31 14.13 -3.89
N LYS A 729 25.98 13.22 -3.16
CA LYS A 729 26.83 12.16 -3.74
C LYS A 729 26.05 11.31 -4.76
N THR A 730 24.86 10.84 -4.39
CA THR A 730 24.00 10.05 -5.29
C THR A 730 23.43 10.87 -6.46
N PHE A 731 23.24 12.18 -6.31
CA PHE A 731 22.89 13.04 -7.45
C PHE A 731 24.06 13.18 -8.42
N ALA A 732 25.25 13.47 -7.90
CA ALA A 732 26.46 13.60 -8.69
C ALA A 732 26.78 12.32 -9.46
N LEU A 733 26.69 11.15 -8.81
CA LEU A 733 26.81 9.84 -9.45
C LEU A 733 25.79 9.68 -10.59
N ALA A 734 24.50 9.89 -10.31
CA ALA A 734 23.41 9.73 -11.29
C ALA A 734 23.49 10.71 -12.48
N MET A 735 23.98 11.92 -12.25
CA MET A 735 24.14 12.92 -13.32
C MET A 735 25.41 12.66 -14.12
N CYS A 736 26.49 12.16 -13.50
CA CYS A 736 27.73 11.79 -14.20
C CYS A 736 27.51 10.69 -15.25
N GLY A 737 26.73 9.64 -14.99
CA GLY A 737 26.44 8.63 -16.01
C GLY A 737 25.43 9.11 -17.06
N LYS A 738 24.38 9.84 -16.64
CA LYS A 738 23.42 10.49 -17.56
C LYS A 738 24.09 11.43 -18.58
N LEU A 739 25.08 12.20 -18.14
CA LEU A 739 25.88 13.12 -18.97
C LEU A 739 27.15 12.48 -19.57
N LYS A 740 27.40 11.19 -19.29
CA LYS A 740 28.51 10.38 -19.82
C LYS A 740 29.90 10.93 -19.50
N ILE A 741 30.05 11.42 -18.28
CA ILE A 741 31.27 12.04 -17.73
C ILE A 741 32.33 10.98 -17.49
N LYS A 742 33.11 10.64 -18.53
CA LYS A 742 34.18 9.63 -18.44
C LYS A 742 35.21 9.89 -17.34
N LYS A 743 35.47 11.16 -16.98
CA LYS A 743 36.38 11.52 -15.87
C LYS A 743 35.89 10.94 -14.53
N ALA A 744 34.59 10.72 -14.35
CA ALA A 744 34.01 10.19 -13.12
C ALA A 744 34.18 8.66 -12.96
N ILE A 745 34.73 7.94 -13.94
CA ILE A 745 34.88 6.48 -13.88
C ILE A 745 35.70 6.04 -12.66
N GLU A 746 36.76 6.76 -12.31
CA GLU A 746 37.63 6.41 -11.17
C GLU A 746 36.90 6.60 -9.82
N ASN A 747 36.16 7.69 -9.67
CA ASN A 747 35.29 7.92 -8.50
C ASN A 747 34.15 6.90 -8.43
N ILE A 748 33.49 6.58 -9.56
CA ILE A 748 32.40 5.57 -9.58
C ILE A 748 32.95 4.19 -9.21
N TYR A 749 34.18 3.86 -9.63
CA TYR A 749 34.84 2.60 -9.32
C TYR A 749 35.13 2.44 -7.82
N SER A 750 35.58 3.48 -7.11
CA SER A 750 35.84 3.40 -5.66
C SER A 750 34.57 3.01 -4.87
N TYR A 751 33.41 3.53 -5.28
CA TYR A 751 32.11 3.24 -4.68
C TYR A 751 31.47 1.91 -5.13
N THR A 752 32.11 1.12 -6.01
CA THR A 752 31.57 -0.21 -6.39
C THR A 752 31.60 -1.25 -5.27
N ASN A 753 32.34 -0.98 -4.18
CA ASN A 753 32.43 -1.83 -2.99
C ASN A 753 31.93 -1.10 -1.73
N ASP A 754 31.09 -0.07 -1.88
CA ASP A 754 30.46 0.65 -0.78
C ASP A 754 29.61 -0.29 0.10
N GLN A 755 29.46 0.02 1.39
CA GLN A 755 28.60 -0.76 2.29
C GLN A 755 27.13 -0.67 1.88
N ASP A 756 26.68 0.50 1.41
CA ASP A 756 25.32 0.69 0.92
C ASP A 756 25.12 0.05 -0.45
N TRP A 757 24.26 -0.97 -0.53
CA TRP A 757 23.95 -1.64 -1.79
C TRP A 757 23.30 -0.71 -2.81
N ARG A 758 22.64 0.36 -2.37
CA ARG A 758 22.00 1.37 -3.24
C ARG A 758 23.07 2.18 -3.96
N ILE A 759 24.19 2.48 -3.30
CA ILE A 759 25.38 3.08 -3.91
C ILE A 759 26.01 2.10 -4.90
N ARG A 760 26.27 0.84 -4.49
CA ARG A 760 26.83 -0.18 -5.41
C ARG A 760 25.96 -0.40 -6.66
N ALA A 761 24.65 -0.45 -6.50
CA ALA A 761 23.67 -0.62 -7.59
C ALA A 761 23.60 0.62 -8.48
N LEU A 762 23.70 1.83 -7.91
CA LEU A 762 23.81 3.07 -8.67
C LEU A 762 25.10 3.06 -9.50
N CYS A 763 26.25 2.75 -8.91
CA CYS A 763 27.52 2.64 -9.63
C CYS A 763 27.44 1.63 -10.77
N ALA A 764 26.89 0.43 -10.53
CA ALA A 764 26.65 -0.57 -11.57
C ALA A 764 25.81 -0.03 -12.73
N GLN A 765 24.75 0.76 -12.45
CA GLN A 765 23.93 1.43 -13.47
C GLN A 765 24.72 2.52 -14.22
N GLN A 766 25.41 3.40 -13.51
CA GLN A 766 26.08 4.57 -14.09
C GLN A 766 27.27 4.20 -14.99
N LEU A 767 28.02 3.14 -14.64
CA LEU A 767 29.06 2.59 -15.53
C LEU A 767 28.49 2.14 -16.89
N GLY A 768 27.26 1.61 -16.92
CA GLY A 768 26.55 1.29 -18.16
C GLY A 768 26.09 2.53 -18.94
N GLU A 769 25.57 3.54 -18.25
CA GLU A 769 25.03 4.76 -18.87
C GLU A 769 26.12 5.65 -19.50
N ILE A 770 27.33 5.70 -18.90
CA ILE A 770 28.52 6.33 -19.51
C ILE A 770 28.82 5.72 -20.89
N GLY A 771 28.57 4.42 -21.07
CA GLY A 771 28.73 3.74 -22.35
C GLY A 771 30.18 3.37 -22.69
N ASP A 772 31.08 3.34 -21.71
CA ASP A 772 32.47 2.91 -21.92
C ASP A 772 32.56 1.38 -21.95
N THR A 773 33.18 0.83 -23.00
CA THR A 773 33.27 -0.62 -23.24
C THR A 773 34.69 -1.15 -23.05
N SER A 774 35.52 -0.48 -22.25
CA SER A 774 36.83 -1.00 -21.84
C SER A 774 36.69 -2.23 -20.94
N HIS A 775 37.70 -3.12 -20.97
CA HIS A 775 37.69 -4.36 -20.18
C HIS A 775 37.47 -4.11 -18.69
N ILE A 776 38.08 -3.07 -18.13
CA ILE A 776 37.92 -2.68 -16.72
C ILE A 776 36.45 -2.53 -16.34
N ILE A 777 35.64 -1.85 -17.18
CA ILE A 777 34.21 -1.67 -16.92
C ILE A 777 33.43 -2.98 -17.05
N ILE A 778 33.69 -3.77 -18.09
CA ILE A 778 33.01 -5.05 -18.31
C ILE A 778 33.32 -6.04 -17.18
N ASP A 779 34.59 -6.14 -16.76
CA ASP A 779 35.04 -7.04 -15.70
C ASP A 779 34.49 -6.61 -14.33
N THR A 780 34.45 -5.29 -14.06
CA THR A 780 33.80 -4.72 -12.85
C THR A 780 32.31 -5.06 -12.80
N LEU A 781 31.58 -4.91 -13.91
CA LEU A 781 30.17 -5.27 -13.97
C LEU A 781 29.98 -6.79 -13.84
N VAL A 782 30.87 -7.62 -14.40
CA VAL A 782 30.85 -9.08 -14.25
C VAL A 782 31.13 -9.52 -12.82
N GLN A 783 31.98 -8.80 -12.06
CA GLN A 783 32.10 -8.99 -10.61
C GLN A 783 30.77 -8.68 -9.91
N LEU A 784 30.15 -7.54 -10.21
CA LEU A 784 28.89 -7.09 -9.60
C LEU A 784 27.66 -7.96 -9.94
N LEU A 785 27.72 -8.82 -10.98
CA LEU A 785 26.75 -9.91 -11.18
C LEU A 785 26.72 -10.94 -10.04
N ASN A 786 27.76 -10.98 -9.21
CA ASN A 786 27.90 -11.89 -8.06
C ASN A 786 27.82 -11.14 -6.71
N ASP A 787 27.38 -9.87 -6.71
CA ASP A 787 27.13 -9.11 -5.47
C ASP A 787 26.10 -9.82 -4.58
N THR A 788 26.22 -9.66 -3.26
CA THR A 788 25.27 -10.26 -2.29
C THR A 788 23.85 -9.73 -2.48
N HIS A 789 23.68 -8.48 -2.88
CA HIS A 789 22.39 -7.84 -3.02
C HIS A 789 21.81 -7.93 -4.44
N GLN A 790 20.58 -8.42 -4.57
CA GLN A 790 19.98 -8.72 -5.87
C GLN A 790 19.81 -7.49 -6.79
N SER A 791 19.53 -6.31 -6.21
CA SER A 791 19.41 -5.07 -6.97
C SER A 791 20.73 -4.66 -7.64
N VAL A 792 21.88 -4.96 -7.02
CA VAL A 792 23.21 -4.71 -7.61
C VAL A 792 23.43 -5.64 -8.80
N ARG A 793 23.15 -6.95 -8.62
CA ARG A 793 23.23 -7.96 -9.69
C ARG A 793 22.33 -7.58 -10.89
N ALA A 794 21.11 -7.13 -10.62
CA ALA A 794 20.16 -6.68 -11.63
C ALA A 794 20.65 -5.43 -12.39
N ARG A 795 21.21 -4.44 -11.70
CA ARG A 795 21.80 -3.25 -12.35
C ARG A 795 23.03 -3.58 -13.19
N ALA A 796 23.92 -4.44 -12.68
CA ALA A 796 25.07 -4.91 -13.44
C ALA A 796 24.64 -5.68 -14.71
N ALA A 797 23.61 -6.52 -14.62
CA ALA A 797 23.02 -7.22 -15.75
C ALA A 797 22.44 -6.27 -16.81
N TYR A 798 21.69 -5.24 -16.38
CA TYR A 798 21.15 -4.21 -17.27
C TYR A 798 22.27 -3.46 -18.03
N SER A 799 23.30 -3.01 -17.30
CA SER A 799 24.44 -2.29 -17.86
C SER A 799 25.23 -3.12 -18.87
N ILE A 800 25.52 -4.39 -18.58
CA ILE A 800 26.19 -5.30 -19.52
C ILE A 800 25.35 -5.47 -20.80
N GLY A 801 24.02 -5.54 -20.68
CA GLY A 801 23.11 -5.62 -21.82
C GLY A 801 23.19 -4.38 -22.72
N ILE A 802 23.19 -3.18 -22.13
CA ILE A 802 23.30 -1.90 -22.87
C ILE A 802 24.66 -1.75 -23.54
N LEU A 803 25.75 -2.05 -22.81
CA LEU A 803 27.11 -1.97 -23.34
C LEU A 803 27.34 -2.97 -24.48
N PHE A 804 26.70 -4.14 -24.40
CA PHE A 804 26.76 -5.24 -25.37
C PHE A 804 28.21 -5.63 -25.73
N PRO A 805 28.99 -6.18 -24.78
CA PRO A 805 30.33 -6.69 -25.05
C PRO A 805 30.27 -7.94 -25.95
N SER A 806 31.35 -8.25 -26.65
CA SER A 806 31.42 -9.37 -27.62
C SER A 806 31.16 -10.76 -27.01
N ASN A 807 31.34 -10.90 -25.69
CA ASN A 807 31.07 -12.11 -24.92
C ASN A 807 29.72 -12.11 -24.17
N VAL A 808 28.82 -11.15 -24.44
CA VAL A 808 27.53 -10.99 -23.71
C VAL A 808 26.72 -12.29 -23.62
N SER A 809 26.64 -13.08 -24.71
CA SER A 809 25.93 -14.37 -24.71
C SER A 809 26.55 -15.40 -23.76
N GLN A 810 27.86 -15.36 -23.51
CA GLN A 810 28.52 -16.24 -22.53
C GLN A 810 28.26 -15.77 -21.10
N ILE A 811 28.34 -14.45 -20.85
CA ILE A 811 28.05 -13.85 -19.55
C ILE A 811 26.60 -14.16 -19.16
N PHE A 812 25.63 -13.88 -20.03
CA PHE A 812 24.22 -14.06 -19.71
C PHE A 812 23.78 -15.53 -19.68
N LYS A 813 24.43 -16.43 -20.44
CA LYS A 813 24.23 -17.87 -20.25
C LYS A 813 24.63 -18.33 -18.85
N SER A 814 25.72 -17.80 -18.29
CA SER A 814 26.12 -18.06 -16.89
C SER A 814 25.13 -17.43 -15.90
N LEU A 815 24.67 -16.20 -16.16
CA LEU A 815 23.71 -15.48 -15.32
C LEU A 815 22.37 -16.21 -15.20
N LEU A 816 21.75 -16.57 -16.32
CA LEU A 816 20.40 -17.15 -16.35
C LEU A 816 20.34 -18.53 -15.69
N HIS A 817 21.39 -19.35 -15.84
CA HIS A 817 21.48 -20.65 -15.18
C HIS A 817 21.80 -20.58 -13.67
N LYS A 818 22.19 -19.41 -13.14
CA LYS A 818 22.60 -19.24 -11.72
C LYS A 818 21.70 -18.31 -10.92
N SER A 819 21.00 -17.38 -11.56
CA SER A 819 20.27 -16.33 -10.85
C SER A 819 18.96 -16.86 -10.29
N GLU A 820 18.79 -16.78 -8.98
CA GLU A 820 17.60 -17.29 -8.28
C GLU A 820 16.34 -16.47 -8.57
N PHE A 821 16.47 -15.16 -8.81
CA PHE A 821 15.39 -14.18 -8.90
C PHE A 821 15.16 -13.69 -10.34
N GLN A 822 13.91 -13.67 -10.79
CA GLN A 822 13.53 -13.23 -12.14
C GLN A 822 13.93 -11.78 -12.42
N LEU A 823 13.97 -10.91 -11.40
CA LEU A 823 14.41 -9.51 -11.53
C LEU A 823 15.78 -9.36 -12.24
N THR A 824 16.77 -10.16 -11.85
CA THR A 824 18.11 -10.08 -12.48
C THR A 824 18.09 -10.61 -13.92
N ARG A 825 17.29 -11.64 -14.19
CA ARG A 825 17.08 -12.24 -15.52
C ARG A 825 16.39 -11.22 -16.46
N ASN A 826 15.35 -10.56 -15.96
CA ASN A 826 14.60 -9.48 -16.62
C ASN A 826 15.48 -8.28 -16.96
N SER A 827 16.30 -7.80 -16.01
CA SER A 827 17.19 -6.67 -16.24
C SER A 827 18.23 -6.95 -17.32
N ALA A 828 18.77 -8.18 -17.43
CA ALA A 828 19.63 -8.58 -18.55
C ALA A 828 18.94 -8.43 -19.92
N ILE A 829 17.70 -8.95 -20.03
CA ILE A 829 16.90 -8.90 -21.27
C ILE A 829 16.60 -7.45 -21.66
N GLN A 830 16.12 -6.64 -20.71
CA GLN A 830 15.83 -5.21 -20.93
C GLN A 830 17.08 -4.40 -21.29
N GLY A 831 18.24 -4.75 -20.74
CA GLY A 831 19.52 -4.15 -21.12
C GLY A 831 19.85 -4.39 -22.60
N ILE A 832 19.66 -5.62 -23.09
CA ILE A 832 19.83 -5.96 -24.51
C ILE A 832 18.82 -5.22 -25.39
N MET A 833 17.54 -5.19 -25.00
CA MET A 833 16.48 -4.51 -25.77
C MET A 833 16.74 -3.00 -25.90
N ASN A 834 17.27 -2.37 -24.84
CA ASN A 834 17.64 -0.95 -24.83
C ASN A 834 19.05 -0.68 -25.43
N SER A 835 19.77 -1.71 -25.89
CA SER A 835 21.07 -1.52 -26.53
C SER A 835 20.90 -0.90 -27.92
N LYS A 836 21.54 0.26 -28.15
CA LYS A 836 21.53 0.96 -29.46
C LYS A 836 22.42 0.27 -30.52
N LYS A 837 22.53 -1.05 -30.45
CA LYS A 837 23.47 -1.90 -31.20
C LYS A 837 22.80 -3.17 -31.78
N LEU A 838 21.48 -3.22 -31.93
CA LEU A 838 20.75 -4.37 -32.51
C LEU A 838 20.87 -4.44 -34.05
N ILE A 839 22.12 -4.65 -34.50
CA ILE A 839 22.54 -4.91 -35.87
C ILE A 839 22.62 -6.43 -36.16
N THR A 840 22.71 -6.83 -37.43
CA THR A 840 22.67 -8.22 -37.88
C THR A 840 23.62 -9.16 -37.13
N ASN A 841 24.88 -8.76 -36.93
CA ASN A 841 25.88 -9.58 -36.21
C ASN A 841 25.47 -9.85 -34.75
N ASN A 842 24.83 -8.87 -34.10
CA ASN A 842 24.43 -8.99 -32.71
C ASN A 842 23.19 -9.88 -32.56
N LEU A 843 22.23 -9.82 -33.49
CA LEU A 843 21.15 -10.80 -33.56
C LEU A 843 21.69 -12.23 -33.78
N GLN A 844 22.71 -12.41 -34.63
CA GLN A 844 23.37 -13.72 -34.80
C GLN A 844 24.09 -14.21 -33.52
N ILE A 845 24.65 -13.30 -32.71
CA ILE A 845 25.25 -13.62 -31.40
C ILE A 845 24.20 -14.05 -30.36
N LEU A 846 22.99 -13.48 -30.42
CA LEU A 846 21.88 -13.82 -29.52
C LEU A 846 21.15 -15.12 -29.91
N PHE A 847 21.01 -15.40 -31.20
CA PHE A 847 20.31 -16.60 -31.72
C PHE A 847 21.26 -17.72 -32.21
N GLY A 848 22.57 -17.59 -31.98
CA GLY A 848 23.58 -18.57 -32.38
C GLY A 848 23.53 -19.89 -31.58
N ASN A 849 24.27 -20.89 -32.07
CA ASN A 849 24.25 -22.27 -31.53
C ASN A 849 24.81 -22.41 -30.10
N GLY A 850 25.49 -21.38 -29.57
CA GLY A 850 25.97 -21.37 -28.19
C GLY A 850 24.89 -21.00 -27.15
N VAL A 851 23.78 -20.41 -27.59
CA VAL A 851 22.68 -19.93 -26.73
C VAL A 851 21.60 -20.99 -26.62
N ASN A 852 21.05 -21.19 -25.41
CA ASN A 852 20.02 -22.20 -25.16
C ASN A 852 18.61 -21.73 -25.63
N THR A 853 17.69 -22.68 -25.82
CA THR A 853 16.30 -22.43 -26.26
C THR A 853 15.57 -21.43 -25.35
N GLU A 854 15.76 -21.53 -24.02
CA GLU A 854 15.08 -20.68 -23.05
C GLU A 854 15.45 -19.19 -23.22
N MET A 855 16.75 -18.89 -23.34
CA MET A 855 17.27 -17.54 -23.61
C MET A 855 16.82 -17.03 -24.99
N LYS A 856 16.77 -17.89 -26.01
CA LYS A 856 16.22 -17.51 -27.32
C LYS A 856 14.73 -17.16 -27.26
N LEU A 857 13.94 -17.79 -26.38
CA LEU A 857 12.55 -17.42 -26.12
C LEU A 857 12.43 -16.10 -25.35
N TYR A 858 13.33 -15.81 -24.41
CA TYR A 858 13.34 -14.50 -23.72
C TYR A 858 13.76 -13.34 -24.62
N LEU A 859 14.66 -13.59 -25.57
CA LEU A 859 15.18 -12.58 -26.51
C LEU A 859 14.39 -12.49 -27.83
N SER A 860 13.31 -13.25 -27.99
CA SER A 860 12.51 -13.29 -29.22
C SER A 860 12.09 -11.89 -29.68
N SER A 861 11.61 -11.05 -28.76
CA SER A 861 11.23 -9.65 -28.98
C SER A 861 12.36 -8.72 -29.41
N ALA A 862 13.64 -9.10 -29.24
CA ALA A 862 14.76 -8.29 -29.75
C ALA A 862 14.80 -8.27 -31.30
N ILE A 863 14.15 -9.22 -31.99
CA ILE A 863 14.15 -9.29 -33.45
C ILE A 863 13.39 -8.12 -34.10
N ILE A 864 12.34 -7.60 -33.45
CA ILE A 864 11.53 -6.50 -33.97
C ILE A 864 12.17 -5.13 -33.70
N LEU A 865 13.13 -5.05 -32.78
CA LEU A 865 13.93 -3.86 -32.44
C LEU A 865 15.11 -3.63 -33.41
N LYS A 866 15.04 -4.19 -34.61
CA LYS A 866 16.12 -4.20 -35.61
C LYS A 866 16.47 -2.80 -36.13
N ASP A 867 17.77 -2.48 -36.19
CA ASP A 867 18.27 -1.26 -36.81
C ASP A 867 17.93 -1.16 -38.32
N SER A 868 18.06 0.05 -38.87
CA SER A 868 18.04 0.38 -40.30
C SER A 868 18.97 -0.48 -41.17
N SER A 869 20.12 -0.92 -40.65
CA SER A 869 21.11 -1.73 -41.39
C SER A 869 20.74 -3.21 -41.57
N VAL A 870 19.74 -3.72 -40.84
CA VAL A 870 19.36 -5.15 -40.86
C VAL A 870 18.44 -5.45 -42.04
N THR A 871 18.81 -6.40 -42.89
CA THR A 871 18.06 -6.69 -44.12
C THR A 871 16.95 -7.74 -43.93
N VAL A 872 15.99 -7.76 -44.86
CA VAL A 872 14.97 -8.82 -44.98
C VAL A 872 15.58 -10.22 -45.05
N LYS A 873 16.74 -10.35 -45.72
CA LYS A 873 17.47 -11.61 -45.84
C LYS A 873 18.04 -12.06 -44.49
N ASP A 874 18.56 -11.13 -43.70
CA ASP A 874 19.22 -11.45 -42.43
C ASP A 874 18.21 -12.04 -41.43
N ILE A 875 17.08 -11.37 -41.24
CA ILE A 875 16.02 -11.83 -40.32
C ILE A 875 15.39 -13.14 -40.82
N SER A 876 14.99 -13.22 -42.10
CA SER A 876 14.40 -14.46 -42.61
C SER A 876 15.36 -15.66 -42.54
N THR A 877 16.65 -15.47 -42.82
CA THR A 877 17.66 -16.53 -42.68
C THR A 877 17.90 -16.89 -41.22
N LEU A 878 17.92 -15.91 -40.31
CA LEU A 878 18.08 -16.15 -38.88
C LEU A 878 16.93 -16.99 -38.32
N CYS A 879 15.68 -16.65 -38.64
CA CYS A 879 14.51 -17.40 -38.17
C CYS A 879 14.46 -18.83 -38.74
N LEU A 880 14.67 -18.98 -40.05
CA LEU A 880 14.65 -20.29 -40.73
C LEU A 880 15.70 -21.27 -40.16
N ASN A 881 16.78 -20.75 -39.59
CA ASN A 881 17.87 -21.52 -38.98
C ASN A 881 17.67 -21.83 -37.48
N GLN A 882 16.54 -21.45 -36.86
CA GLN A 882 16.25 -21.81 -35.47
C GLN A 882 15.52 -23.15 -35.33
N GLU A 883 15.50 -23.69 -34.11
CA GLU A 883 14.66 -24.83 -33.73
C GLU A 883 13.15 -24.47 -33.75
N ILE A 884 12.29 -25.47 -33.94
CA ILE A 884 10.84 -25.32 -34.17
C ILE A 884 10.14 -24.46 -33.09
N THR A 885 10.53 -24.61 -31.81
CA THR A 885 9.97 -23.84 -30.69
C THR A 885 10.23 -22.34 -30.85
N ILE A 886 11.45 -21.96 -31.25
CA ILE A 886 11.84 -20.57 -31.47
C ILE A 886 11.23 -20.03 -32.76
N LYS A 887 11.19 -20.84 -33.82
CA LYS A 887 10.52 -20.48 -35.09
C LYS A 887 9.08 -20.02 -34.86
N LYS A 888 8.27 -20.80 -34.12
CA LYS A 888 6.87 -20.44 -33.81
C LYS A 888 6.76 -19.07 -33.13
N GLU A 889 7.60 -18.82 -32.13
CA GLU A 889 7.60 -17.56 -31.38
C GLU A 889 8.02 -16.36 -32.26
N LEU A 890 9.12 -16.49 -33.00
CA LEU A 890 9.58 -15.44 -33.92
C LEU A 890 8.56 -15.14 -35.02
N TYR A 891 7.88 -16.16 -35.56
CA TYR A 891 6.83 -15.96 -36.57
C TYR A 891 5.58 -15.28 -35.98
N SER A 892 5.18 -15.63 -34.75
CA SER A 892 4.10 -14.97 -34.01
C SER A 892 4.38 -13.47 -33.79
N LEU A 893 5.59 -13.14 -33.32
CA LEU A 893 6.00 -11.75 -33.10
C LEU A 893 6.09 -10.94 -34.40
N ILE A 894 6.64 -11.53 -35.46
CA ILE A 894 6.71 -10.89 -36.79
C ILE A 894 5.30 -10.61 -37.34
N GLN A 895 4.33 -11.50 -37.10
CA GLN A 895 2.93 -11.25 -37.47
C GLN A 895 2.33 -10.09 -36.68
N LYS A 896 2.48 -10.07 -35.35
CA LYS A 896 1.95 -8.99 -34.50
C LYS A 896 2.54 -7.62 -34.87
N GLU A 897 3.84 -7.55 -35.09
CA GLU A 897 4.56 -6.33 -35.51
C GLU A 897 4.13 -5.88 -36.91
N TYR A 898 3.92 -6.79 -37.87
CA TYR A 898 3.32 -6.47 -39.16
C TYR A 898 1.86 -6.00 -39.02
N GLU A 899 1.06 -6.65 -38.18
CA GLU A 899 -0.33 -6.27 -37.92
C GLU A 899 -0.42 -4.88 -37.25
N PHE A 900 0.53 -4.51 -36.41
CA PHE A 900 0.62 -3.21 -35.76
C PHE A 900 1.11 -2.10 -36.71
N LYS A 901 2.26 -2.28 -37.38
CA LYS A 901 2.90 -1.20 -38.19
C LYS A 901 2.49 -1.17 -39.67
N LYS A 902 1.94 -2.27 -40.21
CA LYS A 902 1.65 -2.48 -41.64
C LYS A 902 2.85 -2.26 -42.60
N ASP A 903 4.08 -2.34 -42.08
CA ASP A 903 5.32 -2.05 -42.81
C ASP A 903 5.62 -3.07 -43.93
N ALA A 904 6.06 -2.56 -45.07
CA ALA A 904 6.51 -3.34 -46.22
C ALA A 904 7.78 -4.16 -45.93
N PHE A 905 8.64 -3.74 -44.98
CA PHE A 905 9.77 -4.54 -44.54
C PHE A 905 9.30 -5.87 -43.93
N TRP A 906 8.36 -5.83 -42.98
CA TRP A 906 7.86 -7.03 -42.31
C TRP A 906 7.02 -7.90 -43.24
N ALA A 907 6.23 -7.32 -44.13
CA ALA A 907 5.58 -8.07 -45.21
C ALA A 907 6.60 -8.84 -46.07
N SER A 908 7.72 -8.21 -46.42
CA SER A 908 8.79 -8.85 -47.22
C SER A 908 9.51 -9.97 -46.45
N VAL A 909 9.65 -9.85 -45.12
CA VAL A 909 10.19 -10.91 -44.24
C VAL A 909 9.22 -12.10 -44.20
N ILE A 910 7.93 -11.85 -44.02
CA ILE A 910 6.86 -12.88 -44.01
C ILE A 910 6.84 -13.64 -45.34
N GLU A 911 6.83 -12.96 -46.49
CA GLU A 911 6.89 -13.60 -47.81
C GLU A 911 8.16 -14.45 -47.98
N ASN A 912 9.32 -13.98 -47.50
CA ASN A 912 10.57 -14.72 -47.60
C ASN A 912 10.54 -16.03 -46.77
N ILE A 913 10.01 -15.96 -45.54
CA ILE A 913 9.84 -17.12 -44.65
C ILE A 913 8.85 -18.12 -45.28
N ILE A 914 7.66 -17.67 -45.70
CA ILE A 914 6.64 -18.53 -46.33
C ILE A 914 7.19 -19.24 -47.58
N SER A 915 8.08 -18.59 -48.35
CA SER A 915 8.68 -19.18 -49.55
C SER A 915 9.71 -20.29 -49.30
N LYS A 916 10.12 -20.51 -48.04
CA LYS A 916 11.27 -21.37 -47.68
C LYS A 916 11.03 -22.33 -46.52
N GLU A 917 10.17 -21.97 -45.57
CA GLU A 917 9.85 -22.81 -44.42
C GLU A 917 9.10 -24.08 -44.85
N LYS A 918 9.40 -25.19 -44.18
CA LYS A 918 8.87 -26.54 -44.47
C LYS A 918 8.49 -27.33 -43.22
N GLU A 919 8.89 -26.87 -42.04
CA GLU A 919 8.69 -27.59 -40.77
C GLU A 919 7.41 -27.17 -40.02
N ILE A 920 6.80 -26.05 -40.41
CA ILE A 920 5.66 -25.43 -39.72
C ILE A 920 4.57 -25.07 -40.72
N ASN A 921 3.30 -25.30 -40.38
CA ASN A 921 2.18 -24.81 -41.16
C ASN A 921 2.04 -23.28 -40.99
N MET A 922 2.34 -22.54 -42.04
CA MET A 922 2.36 -21.07 -42.00
C MET A 922 0.97 -20.43 -42.06
N LEU A 923 -0.07 -21.20 -42.44
CA LEU A 923 -1.46 -20.72 -42.52
C LEU A 923 -2.00 -20.34 -41.14
N ASP A 924 -1.69 -21.15 -40.12
CA ASP A 924 -2.23 -21.00 -38.76
C ASP A 924 -1.60 -19.80 -38.02
N ILE A 925 -0.37 -19.42 -38.39
CA ILE A 925 0.38 -18.33 -37.74
C ILE A 925 0.17 -16.99 -38.44
N PHE A 926 0.30 -16.94 -39.77
CA PHE A 926 0.23 -15.68 -40.54
C PHE A 926 -1.18 -15.32 -41.04
N LYS A 927 -2.22 -16.11 -40.68
CA LYS A 927 -3.65 -15.89 -41.02
C LYS A 927 -3.92 -15.60 -42.51
N PHE A 928 -3.05 -16.09 -43.40
CA PHE A 928 -2.87 -15.49 -44.74
C PHE A 928 -3.82 -16.07 -45.82
N GLU A 929 -5.13 -15.94 -45.62
CA GLU A 929 -6.12 -16.40 -46.60
C GLU A 929 -6.35 -15.40 -47.77
N LYS A 930 -6.28 -15.95 -48.99
CA LYS A 930 -7.04 -15.56 -50.19
C LYS A 930 -6.80 -14.20 -50.89
N LYS A 931 -5.94 -13.28 -50.43
CA LYS A 931 -5.67 -12.03 -51.21
C LYS A 931 -4.69 -12.15 -52.39
N ILE A 932 -3.63 -12.97 -52.34
CA ILE A 932 -2.61 -13.01 -53.42
C ILE A 932 -3.08 -13.75 -54.69
N LYS A 933 -3.99 -14.73 -54.61
CA LYS A 933 -4.51 -15.47 -55.78
C LYS A 933 -5.35 -14.61 -56.76
N LYS A 934 -5.58 -13.32 -56.49
CA LYS A 934 -6.23 -12.36 -57.40
C LYS A 934 -5.27 -11.41 -58.15
N LYS A 935 -3.94 -11.52 -58.00
CA LYS A 935 -2.93 -10.74 -58.77
C LYS A 935 -2.11 -11.56 -59.79
N LYS A 936 -2.52 -12.80 -60.06
CA LYS A 936 -2.03 -13.61 -61.20
C LYS A 936 -3.20 -14.29 -61.94
N LYS A 937 -4.01 -13.47 -62.58
CA LYS A 937 -4.91 -13.84 -63.67
C LYS A 937 -5.16 -12.62 -64.55
#